data_AF-A0A432IB00-F1
#
_entry.id   AF-A0A432IB00-F1
#
_cell.length_a   1.000
_cell.length_b   1.000
_cell.length_c   1.000
_cell.angle_alpha   90.00
_cell.angle_beta   90.00
_cell.angle_gamma   90.00
#
_symmetry.space_group_name_H-M   'P 1'
#
loop_
_entity.id
_entity.type
_entity.pdbx_description
1 polymer ?
#
loop_
_entity_poly.entity_id
_entity_poly.type
_entity_poly.pdbx_seq_one_letter_code
_entity_poly.pdbx_strand_id
1 'polypeptide(L)'
;MRIVGKPKLSLREEIRDFIDLYHSLGQRAENFLPRHIIDNLRSFTHLCYEEPDDPILQEKEINRQLLELKEAIPGYSDVSLMLFPHDESKAFEYRTKKNKFHQRLISLIDTEAINEDEQEQAKNILKCHDYSVGTPPVTQTNLNFRYQILLGDQVSELRKFREVIGIKDKVEEAQWNFLLDVLDQMVIQSSHYTTAAEKTDFLIRSEQTINFKGLNGFLKTVVSGSSDTAVKLLKEELFNPVIVKEINFTDEESLYKAINGDKTSIFAIRIPYLRKNLFNHRRWFPLLTRMIFIDTSDVSKSTNTTLVFCLHNKIIQTLNKVHTKKLGALANSQLNLRLILEKVSKRNLEHFKTLIENKIEDYRNEITLLKKEQLGTITDLEKDIVLFKFDEFSRQILKDKYTLEKLRDYLDLILNCTSVSTIKEQNKRLIQEFEERTKKYFYSENDQVQIATIVEGGGRNQIKTYGEYLLQRKLKAVDQDIIDRCRVILEVIPDTYQRTLKNHFHKNFGVNLFLEKYKQYLIKVENEADNTGRFNNFLIDLGIYDKYNQLSKKEQNIIKEFISNLSNLNKTSISDDVQMIIRDVLFGKEDKVLKPYILFNKYSSWEYMDLFPTDRFDINPFDLEIGINEEGRIDYDRLTNRLERMKKTFQVFDESGNLWDSFCENLTIVINDPANPSGYSDFNNRSLLRFLKFISSSKITLFLDEAYNDSVKIDNENEPKWRTISRYVMNNLNQQYARINLVSSISTTKNFGATGDRLGSIIATPAKKDVIDFARKQNSPEKGNTNSLFMLVNILE
;
A
#
# COMPACT_ATOMS: atom_id res chain seq x y z
N MET A 1 -14.59 -3.32 33.00
CA MET A 1 -14.42 -4.64 33.65
C MET A 1 -12.91 -4.89 33.73
N ARG A 2 -12.35 -5.17 34.91
CA ARG A 2 -10.90 -5.39 35.09
C ARG A 2 -10.68 -6.84 35.51
N ILE A 3 -9.77 -7.53 34.84
CA ILE A 3 -9.30 -8.87 35.19
C ILE A 3 -7.79 -8.74 35.39
N VAL A 4 -7.28 -9.24 36.50
CA VAL A 4 -5.86 -9.17 36.86
C VAL A 4 -5.32 -10.58 36.91
N GLY A 5 -4.21 -10.84 36.21
CA GLY A 5 -3.56 -12.14 36.15
C GLY A 5 -3.48 -12.74 34.74
N LYS A 6 -2.97 -13.97 34.65
CA LYS A 6 -2.95 -14.78 33.43
C LYS A 6 -3.80 -16.04 33.67
N PRO A 7 -4.49 -16.57 32.65
CA PRO A 7 -5.15 -17.87 32.75
C PRO A 7 -4.17 -18.92 33.24
N LYS A 8 -4.57 -19.72 34.23
CA LYS A 8 -3.72 -20.75 34.83
C LYS A 8 -3.79 -22.08 34.08
N LEU A 9 -4.87 -22.30 33.32
CA LEU A 9 -5.02 -23.42 32.39
C LEU A 9 -4.65 -23.02 30.95
N SER A 10 -4.24 -24.01 30.14
CA SER A 10 -4.06 -23.84 28.70
C SER A 10 -5.43 -23.77 28.01
N LEU A 11 -5.93 -22.55 27.78
CA LEU A 11 -7.25 -22.33 27.19
C LEU A 11 -7.23 -22.54 25.67
N ARG A 12 -8.26 -23.22 25.16
CA ARG A 12 -8.59 -23.34 23.72
C ARG A 12 -8.95 -21.97 23.13
N GLU A 13 -8.81 -21.83 21.81
CA GLU A 13 -9.08 -20.57 21.10
C GLU A 13 -10.52 -20.07 21.32
N GLU A 14 -11.51 -20.95 21.24
CA GLU A 14 -12.92 -20.59 21.44
C GLU A 14 -13.21 -20.00 22.82
N ILE A 15 -12.52 -20.48 23.86
CA ILE A 15 -12.65 -19.94 25.23
C ILE A 15 -12.09 -18.51 25.26
N ARG A 16 -10.96 -18.27 24.60
CA ARG A 16 -10.34 -16.94 24.51
C ARG A 16 -11.24 -15.95 23.79
N ASP A 17 -11.97 -16.38 22.76
CA ASP A 17 -12.89 -15.51 22.01
C ASP A 17 -13.98 -14.87 22.89
N PHE A 18 -14.54 -15.62 23.84
CA PHE A 18 -15.56 -15.12 24.78
C PHE A 18 -14.95 -14.30 25.92
N ILE A 19 -13.73 -14.63 26.38
CA ILE A 19 -12.97 -13.81 27.34
C ILE A 19 -12.66 -12.44 26.72
N ASP A 20 -12.17 -12.43 25.48
CA ASP A 20 -11.89 -11.22 24.72
C ASP A 20 -13.17 -10.42 24.50
N LEU A 21 -14.31 -11.09 24.29
CA LEU A 21 -15.61 -10.42 24.13
C LEU A 21 -15.97 -9.67 25.41
N TYR A 22 -15.92 -10.35 26.56
CA TYR A 22 -16.17 -9.72 27.85
C TYR A 22 -15.23 -8.53 28.11
N HIS A 23 -13.94 -8.67 27.79
CA HIS A 23 -12.98 -7.59 27.95
C HIS A 23 -13.28 -6.38 27.06
N SER A 24 -13.63 -6.63 25.80
CA SER A 24 -13.79 -5.59 24.78
C SER A 24 -15.11 -4.82 24.89
N LEU A 25 -16.19 -5.46 25.38
CA LEU A 25 -17.49 -4.79 25.55
C LEU A 25 -17.53 -3.81 26.73
N GLY A 26 -16.74 -4.07 27.78
CA GLY A 26 -16.65 -3.21 28.96
C GLY A 26 -18.00 -2.98 29.68
N GLN A 27 -18.09 -1.91 30.48
CA GLN A 27 -19.29 -1.60 31.28
C GLN A 27 -20.50 -1.20 30.43
N ARG A 28 -20.29 -0.77 29.18
CA ARG A 28 -21.36 -0.28 28.29
C ARG A 28 -22.09 -1.42 27.57
N ALA A 29 -21.66 -2.67 27.75
CA ALA A 29 -22.36 -3.86 27.28
C ALA A 29 -23.83 -3.91 27.71
N GLU A 30 -24.14 -3.34 28.87
CA GLU A 30 -25.49 -3.26 29.45
C GLU A 30 -26.50 -2.52 28.55
N ASN A 31 -26.01 -1.76 27.56
CA ASN A 31 -26.86 -1.03 26.61
C ASN A 31 -27.56 -1.92 25.57
N PHE A 32 -27.08 -3.15 25.34
CA PHE A 32 -27.61 -4.05 24.30
C PHE A 32 -27.53 -5.54 24.65
N LEU A 33 -26.73 -5.94 25.64
CA LEU A 33 -26.76 -7.30 26.18
C LEU A 33 -27.72 -7.41 27.37
N PRO A 34 -28.59 -8.45 27.40
CA PRO A 34 -29.36 -8.77 28.59
C PRO A 34 -28.46 -9.01 29.81
N ARG A 35 -28.88 -8.57 31.00
CA ARG A 35 -28.07 -8.70 32.24
C ARG A 35 -27.56 -10.12 32.50
N HIS A 36 -28.42 -11.13 32.35
CA HIS A 36 -28.03 -12.53 32.55
C HIS A 36 -26.88 -12.98 31.64
N ILE A 37 -26.78 -12.46 30.41
CA ILE A 37 -25.67 -12.76 29.49
C ILE A 37 -24.37 -12.16 30.00
N ILE A 38 -24.41 -10.92 30.49
CA ILE A 38 -23.24 -10.23 31.05
C ILE A 38 -22.75 -10.94 32.31
N ASP A 39 -23.67 -11.37 33.17
CA ASP A 39 -23.35 -12.11 34.39
C ASP A 39 -22.76 -13.48 34.06
N ASN A 40 -23.30 -14.19 33.06
CA ASN A 40 -22.71 -15.44 32.55
C ASN A 40 -21.31 -15.23 31.98
N LEU A 41 -21.10 -14.20 31.14
CA LEU A 41 -19.78 -13.86 30.60
C LEU A 41 -18.78 -13.52 31.71
N ARG A 42 -19.23 -12.79 32.74
CA ARG A 42 -18.42 -12.46 33.92
C ARG A 42 -18.04 -13.73 34.68
N SER A 43 -19.01 -14.57 35.02
CA SER A 43 -18.78 -15.82 35.75
C SER A 43 -17.83 -16.76 34.98
N PHE A 44 -18.06 -16.93 33.68
CA PHE A 44 -17.20 -17.70 32.79
C PHE A 44 -15.77 -17.18 32.76
N THR A 45 -15.61 -15.85 32.67
CA THR A 45 -14.28 -15.26 32.61
C THR A 45 -13.55 -15.38 33.95
N HIS A 46 -14.24 -15.23 35.09
CA HIS A 46 -13.63 -15.47 36.40
C HIS A 46 -13.17 -16.92 36.55
N LEU A 47 -14.01 -17.89 36.18
CA LEU A 47 -13.69 -19.31 36.23
C LEU A 47 -12.41 -19.65 35.45
N CYS A 48 -12.17 -18.99 34.31
CA CYS A 48 -10.97 -19.21 33.49
C CYS A 48 -9.66 -18.65 34.11
N TYR A 49 -9.76 -17.75 35.09
CA TYR A 49 -8.62 -17.08 35.74
C TYR A 49 -8.41 -17.51 37.19
N GLU A 50 -9.37 -18.20 37.79
CA GLU A 50 -9.27 -18.78 39.13
C GLU A 50 -8.25 -19.93 39.19
N GLU A 51 -7.60 -20.08 40.35
CA GLU A 51 -6.69 -21.18 40.61
C GLU A 51 -7.49 -22.50 40.75
N PRO A 52 -7.17 -23.55 39.98
CA PRO A 52 -7.91 -24.80 40.05
C PRO A 52 -7.63 -25.56 41.35
N ASP A 53 -8.69 -25.84 42.13
CA ASP A 53 -8.64 -26.87 43.17
C ASP A 53 -8.63 -28.29 42.54
N ASP A 54 -9.41 -28.50 41.47
CA ASP A 54 -9.38 -29.69 40.60
C ASP A 54 -9.40 -29.26 39.11
N PRO A 55 -8.28 -29.37 38.39
CA PRO A 55 -8.18 -28.96 36.99
C PRO A 55 -9.17 -29.65 36.04
N ILE A 56 -9.49 -30.92 36.26
CA ILE A 56 -10.35 -31.71 35.37
C ILE A 56 -11.80 -31.26 35.54
N LEU A 57 -12.21 -31.03 36.79
CA LEU A 57 -13.56 -30.55 37.10
C LEU A 57 -13.75 -29.10 36.61
N GLN A 58 -12.75 -28.24 36.80
CA GLN A 58 -12.78 -26.87 36.29
C GLN A 58 -12.88 -26.86 34.76
N GLU A 59 -12.12 -27.70 34.04
CA GLU A 59 -12.21 -27.77 32.58
C GLU A 59 -13.59 -28.24 32.10
N LYS A 60 -14.21 -29.22 32.76
CA LYS A 60 -15.57 -29.66 32.45
C LYS A 60 -16.58 -28.53 32.64
N GLU A 61 -16.46 -27.77 33.72
CA GLU A 61 -17.34 -26.64 34.02
C GLU A 61 -17.14 -25.49 33.02
N ILE A 62 -15.90 -25.18 32.63
CA ILE A 62 -15.60 -24.23 31.56
C ILE A 62 -16.28 -24.66 30.26
N ASN A 63 -16.19 -25.95 29.89
CA ASN A 63 -16.83 -26.44 28.67
C ASN A 63 -18.36 -26.36 28.73
N ARG A 64 -18.96 -26.62 29.90
CA ARG A 64 -20.40 -26.50 30.12
C ARG A 64 -20.86 -25.05 29.93
N GLN A 65 -20.20 -24.10 30.60
CA GLN A 65 -20.52 -22.67 30.47
C GLN A 65 -20.23 -22.12 29.07
N LEU A 66 -19.20 -22.63 28.39
CA LEU A 66 -18.93 -22.27 26.99
C LEU A 66 -20.10 -22.68 26.09
N LEU A 67 -20.66 -23.88 26.28
CA LEU A 67 -21.82 -24.34 25.51
C LEU A 67 -23.05 -23.45 25.79
N GLU A 68 -23.31 -23.13 27.05
CA GLU A 68 -24.38 -22.20 27.44
C GLU A 68 -24.21 -20.82 26.78
N LEU A 69 -22.99 -20.28 26.75
CA LEU A 69 -22.70 -19.01 26.10
C LEU A 69 -22.87 -19.07 24.57
N LYS A 70 -22.51 -20.19 23.93
CA LYS A 70 -22.73 -20.40 22.49
C LYS A 70 -24.22 -20.42 22.15
N GLU A 71 -25.04 -21.06 22.98
CA GLU A 71 -26.50 -21.06 22.83
C GLU A 71 -27.10 -19.68 23.13
N ALA A 72 -26.57 -19.01 24.15
CA ALA A 72 -27.10 -17.74 24.62
C ALA A 72 -26.71 -16.53 23.75
N ILE A 73 -25.64 -16.61 22.96
CA ILE A 73 -25.22 -15.59 21.98
C ILE A 73 -25.22 -16.20 20.56
N PRO A 74 -26.40 -16.37 19.94
CA PRO A 74 -26.53 -17.08 18.66
C PRO A 74 -25.67 -16.44 17.55
N GLY A 75 -25.01 -17.30 16.76
CA GLY A 75 -24.22 -16.89 15.61
C GLY A 75 -22.84 -16.29 15.93
N TYR A 76 -22.46 -16.12 17.20
CA TYR A 76 -21.11 -15.60 17.52
C TYR A 76 -20.00 -16.55 17.04
N SER A 77 -20.19 -17.87 17.21
CA SER A 77 -19.25 -18.87 16.67
C SER A 77 -19.39 -19.02 15.15
N ASP A 78 -20.61 -19.02 14.61
CA ASP A 78 -20.86 -19.24 13.18
C ASP A 78 -20.28 -18.14 12.30
N VAL A 79 -20.42 -16.87 12.73
CA VAL A 79 -19.88 -15.72 12.00
C VAL A 79 -18.34 -15.75 11.97
N SER A 80 -17.70 -16.29 13.01
CA SER A 80 -16.24 -16.50 13.01
C SER A 80 -15.80 -17.47 11.92
N LEU A 81 -16.59 -18.52 11.64
CA LEU A 81 -16.30 -19.52 10.60
C LEU A 81 -16.53 -18.99 9.19
N MET A 82 -17.30 -17.90 9.02
CA MET A 82 -17.53 -17.26 7.74
C MET A 82 -16.38 -16.35 7.29
N LEU A 83 -15.45 -16.01 8.18
CA LEU A 83 -14.31 -15.15 7.88
C LEU A 83 -13.29 -15.89 7.01
N PHE A 84 -12.73 -15.19 6.02
CA PHE A 84 -11.59 -15.74 5.29
C PHE A 84 -10.37 -15.90 6.20
N PRO A 85 -9.58 -16.99 6.03
CA PRO A 85 -8.32 -17.12 6.73
C PRO A 85 -7.36 -16.05 6.24
N HIS A 86 -6.78 -15.29 7.16
CA HIS A 86 -5.75 -14.30 6.87
C HIS A 86 -4.50 -14.62 7.66
N ASP A 87 -3.43 -14.97 6.94
CA ASP A 87 -2.10 -15.08 7.53
C ASP A 87 -1.58 -13.69 7.91
N GLU A 88 -0.77 -13.64 8.97
CA GLU A 88 -0.05 -12.41 9.31
C GLU A 88 0.91 -12.05 8.18
N SER A 89 1.09 -10.76 7.89
CA SER A 89 2.12 -10.37 6.92
C SER A 89 3.48 -10.83 7.44
N LYS A 90 4.33 -11.34 6.54
CA LYS A 90 5.67 -11.84 6.87
C LYS A 90 6.51 -10.82 7.65
N ALA A 91 6.28 -9.52 7.44
CA ALA A 91 6.90 -8.45 8.21
C ALA A 91 6.55 -8.52 9.72
N PHE A 92 5.28 -8.80 10.05
CA PHE A 92 4.84 -9.00 11.43
C PHE A 92 5.35 -10.30 12.02
N GLU A 93 5.36 -11.38 11.23
CA GLU A 93 5.95 -12.65 11.67
C GLU A 93 7.44 -12.49 11.99
N TYR A 94 8.19 -11.81 11.13
CA TYR A 94 9.60 -11.52 11.35
C TYR A 94 9.80 -10.65 12.58
N ARG A 95 9.03 -9.57 12.72
CA ARG A 95 9.09 -8.72 13.93
C ARG A 95 8.79 -9.52 15.19
N THR A 96 7.81 -10.42 15.13
CA THR A 96 7.45 -11.32 16.24
C THR A 96 8.58 -12.30 16.55
N LYS A 97 9.18 -12.92 15.53
CA LYS A 97 10.35 -13.81 15.68
C LYS A 97 11.55 -13.06 16.23
N LYS A 98 11.84 -11.85 15.74
CA LYS A 98 12.89 -10.94 16.22
C LYS A 98 12.66 -10.58 17.69
N ASN A 99 11.44 -10.20 18.07
CA ASN A 99 11.10 -9.90 19.47
C ASN A 99 11.25 -11.14 20.37
N LYS A 100 10.80 -12.32 19.92
CA LYS A 100 11.01 -13.58 20.66
C LYS A 100 12.48 -13.93 20.80
N PHE A 101 13.28 -13.71 19.75
CA PHE A 101 14.72 -13.90 19.77
C PHE A 101 15.40 -12.92 20.75
N HIS A 102 15.05 -11.64 20.70
CA HIS A 102 15.54 -10.63 21.65
C HIS A 102 15.17 -11.00 23.10
N GLN A 103 13.92 -11.40 23.36
CA GLN A 103 13.48 -11.82 24.69
C GLN A 103 14.24 -13.05 25.19
N ARG A 104 14.51 -14.03 24.31
CA ARG A 104 15.33 -15.19 24.65
C ARG A 104 16.77 -14.79 24.96
N LEU A 105 17.38 -13.92 24.16
CA LEU A 105 18.73 -13.39 24.41
C LEU A 105 18.81 -12.65 25.74
N ILE A 106 17.86 -11.75 26.01
CA ILE A 106 17.78 -11.02 27.29
C ILE A 106 17.65 -12.02 28.44
N SER A 107 16.75 -12.99 28.33
CA SER A 107 16.60 -14.03 29.35
C SER A 107 17.89 -14.81 29.58
N LEU A 108 18.64 -15.19 28.53
CA LEU A 108 19.91 -15.91 28.67
C LEU A 108 20.97 -15.08 29.39
N ILE A 109 21.02 -13.77 29.10
CA ILE A 109 21.91 -12.81 29.77
C ILE A 109 21.50 -12.65 31.24
N ASP A 110 20.21 -12.45 31.51
CA ASP A 110 19.68 -12.15 32.86
C ASP A 110 19.73 -13.37 33.79
N THR A 111 19.63 -14.59 33.26
CA THR A 111 19.72 -15.83 34.05
C THR A 111 21.15 -16.36 34.20
N GLU A 112 22.17 -15.63 33.71
CA GLU A 112 23.58 -16.07 33.68
C GLU A 112 23.75 -17.49 33.09
N ALA A 113 22.87 -17.88 32.16
CA ALA A 113 22.86 -19.24 31.60
C ALA A 113 23.97 -19.45 30.54
N ILE A 114 24.76 -18.41 30.29
CA ILE A 114 25.83 -18.31 29.29
C ILE A 114 27.05 -17.63 29.95
N ASN A 115 28.25 -17.95 29.46
CA ASN A 115 29.51 -17.43 30.04
C ASN A 115 29.74 -15.94 29.68
N GLU A 116 30.75 -15.30 30.30
CA GLU A 116 31.02 -13.85 30.12
C GLU A 116 31.28 -13.46 28.66
N ASP A 117 32.05 -14.25 27.91
CA ASP A 117 32.35 -14.01 26.49
C ASP A 117 31.06 -14.10 25.63
N GLU A 118 30.23 -15.10 25.90
CA GLU A 118 28.92 -15.30 25.24
C GLU A 118 27.93 -14.18 25.63
N GLN A 119 27.96 -13.69 26.87
CA GLN A 119 27.17 -12.53 27.28
C GLN A 119 27.57 -11.27 26.53
N GLU A 120 28.86 -11.03 26.33
CA GLU A 120 29.35 -9.90 25.55
C GLU A 120 28.89 -10.00 24.09
N GLN A 121 29.01 -11.18 23.47
CA GLN A 121 28.49 -11.44 22.13
C GLN A 121 26.97 -11.25 22.04
N ALA A 122 26.20 -11.77 23.00
CA ALA A 122 24.75 -11.61 23.06
C ALA A 122 24.34 -10.14 23.20
N LYS A 123 25.05 -9.37 24.05
CA LYS A 123 24.88 -7.91 24.18
C LYS A 123 25.22 -7.20 22.87
N ASN A 124 26.27 -7.62 22.15
CA ASN A 124 26.63 -7.06 20.85
C ASN A 124 25.59 -7.36 19.77
N ILE A 125 25.00 -8.55 19.77
CA ILE A 125 23.88 -8.91 18.88
C ILE A 125 22.63 -8.06 19.20
N LEU A 126 22.30 -7.86 20.48
CA LEU A 126 21.19 -6.99 20.89
C LEU A 126 21.42 -5.52 20.54
N LYS A 127 22.67 -5.07 20.57
CA LYS A 127 23.10 -3.72 20.17
C LYS A 127 23.32 -3.57 18.66
N CYS A 128 23.23 -4.66 17.89
CA CYS A 128 23.43 -4.63 16.46
C CYS A 128 22.38 -3.70 15.82
N HIS A 129 22.85 -2.78 14.98
CA HIS A 129 21.97 -1.86 14.26
C HIS A 129 21.05 -2.64 13.31
N ASP A 130 19.78 -2.23 13.25
CA ASP A 130 18.88 -2.71 12.21
C ASP A 130 19.38 -2.17 10.87
N TYR A 131 19.91 -3.04 10.00
CA TYR A 131 20.41 -2.66 8.67
C TYR A 131 19.28 -2.31 7.69
N SER A 132 18.01 -2.41 8.09
CA SER A 132 16.94 -1.84 7.26
C SER A 132 17.04 -0.31 7.24
N VAL A 133 16.88 0.27 6.06
CA VAL A 133 16.72 1.72 5.92
C VAL A 133 15.34 2.04 6.52
N GLY A 134 15.27 2.25 7.83
CA GLY A 134 14.02 2.48 8.56
C GLY A 134 13.32 3.77 8.15
N THR A 135 12.29 4.18 8.90
CA THR A 135 11.91 5.62 8.85
C THR A 135 13.05 6.41 9.49
N PRO A 136 13.57 7.48 8.86
CA PRO A 136 14.58 8.33 9.48
C PRO A 136 14.09 8.86 10.85
N PRO A 137 14.98 8.96 11.86
CA PRO A 137 14.59 9.50 13.16
C PRO A 137 14.18 10.97 13.04
N VAL A 138 13.17 11.36 13.80
CA VAL A 138 12.65 12.72 13.83
C VAL A 138 13.42 13.52 14.88
N THR A 139 14.09 14.58 14.47
CA THR A 139 14.83 15.49 15.37
C THR A 139 13.93 16.63 15.83
N GLN A 140 14.30 17.29 16.93
CA GLN A 140 13.61 18.50 17.39
C GLN A 140 13.65 19.61 16.33
N THR A 141 14.76 19.74 15.59
CA THR A 141 14.89 20.69 14.48
C THR A 141 13.84 20.42 13.39
N ASN A 142 13.63 19.14 13.03
CA ASN A 142 12.61 18.77 12.05
C ASN A 142 11.19 19.10 12.54
N LEU A 143 10.90 18.88 13.83
CA LEU A 143 9.61 19.24 14.42
C LEU A 143 9.39 20.75 14.42
N ASN A 144 10.40 21.53 14.86
CA ASN A 144 10.32 22.99 14.88
C ASN A 144 10.08 23.56 13.47
N PHE A 145 10.77 23.03 12.46
CA PHE A 145 10.52 23.39 11.07
C PHE A 145 9.07 23.12 10.64
N ARG A 146 8.52 21.95 11.01
CA ARG A 146 7.11 21.63 10.72
C ARG A 146 6.13 22.56 11.40
N TYR A 147 6.34 22.93 12.67
CA TYR A 147 5.50 23.91 13.35
C TYR A 147 5.48 25.23 12.59
N GLN A 148 6.65 25.74 12.20
CA GLN A 148 6.78 27.02 11.49
C GLN A 148 6.11 27.02 10.11
N ILE A 149 6.25 25.94 9.36
CA ILE A 149 5.68 25.83 8.01
C ILE A 149 4.18 25.59 8.04
N LEU A 150 3.69 24.76 8.97
CA LEU A 150 2.28 24.33 9.00
C LEU A 150 1.39 25.27 9.81
N LEU A 151 1.87 25.74 10.95
CA LEU A 151 1.11 26.52 11.92
C LEU A 151 1.67 27.93 12.16
N GLY A 152 2.83 28.25 11.57
CA GLY A 152 3.54 29.51 11.76
C GLY A 152 4.50 29.51 12.95
N ASP A 153 4.12 28.88 14.06
CA ASP A 153 4.98 28.70 15.24
C ASP A 153 4.55 27.50 16.10
N GLN A 154 5.27 27.23 17.19
CA GLN A 154 4.91 26.24 18.20
C GLN A 154 3.57 26.58 18.86
N VAL A 155 2.81 25.54 19.21
CA VAL A 155 1.48 25.71 19.81
C VAL A 155 1.51 26.47 21.15
N SER A 156 2.61 26.38 21.91
CA SER A 156 2.82 27.18 23.11
C SER A 156 2.79 28.69 22.84
N GLU A 157 3.32 29.13 21.70
CA GLU A 157 3.28 30.52 21.26
C GLU A 157 1.88 30.88 20.74
N LEU A 158 1.23 29.97 20.01
CA LEU A 158 -0.15 30.18 19.55
C LEU A 158 -1.14 30.43 20.69
N ARG A 159 -0.93 29.82 21.85
CA ARG A 159 -1.76 30.06 23.04
C ARG A 159 -1.68 31.50 23.53
N LYS A 160 -0.55 32.19 23.37
CA LYS A 160 -0.37 33.58 23.79
C LYS A 160 -1.27 34.52 23.00
N PHE A 161 -1.56 34.20 21.74
CA PHE A 161 -2.47 35.00 20.91
C PHE A 161 -3.91 35.00 21.40
N ARG A 162 -4.34 34.06 22.26
CA ARG A 162 -5.72 34.01 22.79
C ARG A 162 -6.17 35.35 23.35
N GLU A 163 -5.33 35.96 24.19
CA GLU A 163 -5.65 37.25 24.82
C GLU A 163 -5.54 38.41 23.83
N VAL A 164 -4.56 38.32 22.92
CA VAL A 164 -4.30 39.31 21.88
C VAL A 164 -5.47 39.42 20.89
N ILE A 165 -6.07 38.29 20.50
CA ILE A 165 -7.21 38.24 19.57
C ILE A 165 -8.56 38.35 20.29
N GLY A 166 -8.57 38.35 21.63
CA GLY A 166 -9.76 38.68 22.42
C GLY A 166 -10.70 37.50 22.75
N ILE A 167 -10.21 36.26 22.77
CA ILE A 167 -11.00 35.10 23.22
C ILE A 167 -11.09 35.12 24.76
N LYS A 168 -12.29 35.39 25.29
CA LYS A 168 -12.51 35.59 26.74
C LYS A 168 -13.61 34.71 27.34
N ASP A 169 -14.50 34.17 26.53
CA ASP A 169 -15.56 33.28 27.01
C ASP A 169 -14.99 31.89 27.38
N LYS A 170 -15.53 31.26 28.44
CA LYS A 170 -15.03 29.96 28.93
C LYS A 170 -15.24 28.82 27.94
N VAL A 171 -16.33 28.84 27.17
CA VAL A 171 -16.63 27.81 26.16
C VAL A 171 -15.74 28.02 24.93
N GLU A 172 -15.54 29.27 24.52
CA GLU A 172 -14.61 29.62 23.45
C GLU A 172 -13.17 29.24 23.82
N GLU A 173 -12.74 29.56 25.04
CA GLU A 173 -11.43 29.18 25.58
C GLU A 173 -11.23 27.66 25.54
N ALA A 174 -12.22 26.88 25.98
CA ALA A 174 -12.15 25.43 25.96
C ALA A 174 -12.02 24.88 24.53
N GLN A 175 -12.78 25.43 23.57
CA GLN A 175 -12.69 25.01 22.16
C GLN A 175 -11.38 25.46 21.49
N TRP A 176 -10.88 26.64 21.83
CA TRP A 176 -9.57 27.13 21.38
C TRP A 176 -8.44 26.22 21.88
N ASN A 177 -8.43 25.90 23.17
CA ASN A 177 -7.44 25.01 23.75
C ASN A 177 -7.51 23.60 23.15
N PHE A 178 -8.71 23.05 22.97
CA PHE A 178 -8.87 21.75 22.33
C PHE A 178 -8.37 21.73 20.88
N LEU A 179 -8.67 22.79 20.12
CA LEU A 179 -8.16 22.94 18.76
C LEU A 179 -6.63 22.90 18.77
N LEU A 180 -6.00 23.75 19.59
CA LEU A 180 -4.55 23.83 19.71
C LEU A 180 -3.91 22.50 20.18
N ASP A 181 -4.53 21.78 21.12
CA ASP A 181 -4.07 20.46 21.55
C ASP A 181 -4.04 19.45 20.38
N VAL A 182 -5.07 19.46 19.53
CA VAL A 182 -5.13 18.57 18.36
C VAL A 182 -4.13 18.99 17.29
N LEU A 183 -3.88 20.29 17.11
CA LEU A 183 -2.84 20.78 16.19
C LEU A 183 -1.45 20.36 16.63
N ASP A 184 -1.17 20.44 17.93
CA ASP A 184 0.10 19.99 18.50
C ASP A 184 0.33 18.50 18.26
N GLN A 185 -0.68 17.69 18.60
CA GLN A 185 -0.69 16.26 18.33
C GLN A 185 -0.50 15.98 16.84
N MET A 186 -1.18 16.71 15.96
CA MET A 186 -1.08 16.53 14.52
C MET A 186 0.35 16.73 14.00
N VAL A 187 1.03 17.81 14.40
CA VAL A 187 2.41 18.08 13.95
C VAL A 187 3.35 16.96 14.40
N ILE A 188 3.27 16.56 15.67
CA ILE A 188 4.10 15.48 16.23
C ILE A 188 3.79 14.14 15.54
N GLN A 189 2.51 13.78 15.45
CA GLN A 189 2.04 12.50 14.95
C GLN A 189 2.15 12.34 13.43
N SER A 190 2.31 13.43 12.67
CA SER A 190 2.60 13.39 11.23
C SER A 190 3.99 12.82 10.91
N SER A 191 4.88 12.78 11.91
CA SER A 191 6.29 12.42 11.72
C SER A 191 6.56 10.90 11.78
N HIS A 192 5.63 10.12 12.34
CA HIS A 192 5.75 8.66 12.49
C HIS A 192 4.46 7.91 12.10
N TYR A 193 4.53 6.58 12.06
CA TYR A 193 3.36 5.74 11.78
C TYR A 193 2.41 5.74 12.98
N THR A 194 1.10 5.77 12.72
CA THR A 194 0.08 5.63 13.75
C THR A 194 0.34 4.40 14.62
N THR A 195 0.54 4.64 15.90
CA THR A 195 0.75 3.59 16.90
C THR A 195 -0.58 2.99 17.36
N ALA A 196 -0.53 1.81 17.97
CA ALA A 196 -1.73 1.20 18.56
C ALA A 196 -2.32 2.07 19.69
N ALA A 197 -1.46 2.77 20.44
CA ALA A 197 -1.89 3.68 21.51
C ALA A 197 -2.63 4.89 20.94
N GLU A 198 -2.10 5.53 19.90
CA GLU A 198 -2.74 6.67 19.23
C GLU A 198 -4.08 6.29 18.59
N LYS A 199 -4.14 5.13 17.92
CA LYS A 199 -5.41 4.61 17.40
C LYS A 199 -6.43 4.41 18.53
N THR A 200 -6.00 3.88 19.67
CA THR A 200 -6.87 3.66 20.83
C THR A 200 -7.35 4.98 21.42
N ASP A 201 -6.46 5.97 21.59
CA ASP A 201 -6.81 7.32 22.03
C ASP A 201 -7.84 7.98 21.11
N PHE A 202 -7.62 7.92 19.80
CA PHE A 202 -8.59 8.41 18.80
C PHE A 202 -9.96 7.73 18.95
N LEU A 203 -9.98 6.40 19.10
CA LEU A 203 -11.22 5.65 19.29
C LEU A 203 -11.91 6.08 20.60
N ILE A 204 -11.20 6.25 21.69
CA ILE A 204 -11.77 6.71 22.97
C ILE A 204 -12.36 8.12 22.83
N ARG A 205 -11.62 9.06 22.23
CA ARG A 205 -12.07 10.46 22.06
C ARG A 205 -13.27 10.59 21.13
N SER A 206 -13.35 9.74 20.11
CA SER A 206 -14.50 9.67 19.20
C SER A 206 -15.74 8.99 19.82
N GLU A 207 -15.64 8.29 20.96
CA GLU A 207 -16.84 7.76 21.67
C GLU A 207 -17.69 8.87 22.26
N GLN A 208 -17.07 9.99 22.61
CA GLN A 208 -17.75 11.15 23.15
C GLN A 208 -18.50 11.96 22.06
N THR A 209 -18.59 11.43 20.82
CA THR A 209 -19.31 12.09 19.73
C THR A 209 -20.81 11.92 19.90
N ILE A 210 -21.58 12.96 19.58
CA ILE A 210 -23.04 12.95 19.78
C ILE A 210 -23.72 12.09 18.71
N ASN A 211 -23.17 12.04 17.50
CA ASN A 211 -23.83 11.45 16.33
C ASN A 211 -23.98 9.93 16.38
N PHE A 212 -23.12 9.21 17.11
CA PHE A 212 -23.15 7.75 17.19
C PHE A 212 -23.45 7.22 18.60
N LYS A 213 -24.01 8.04 19.49
CA LYS A 213 -24.35 7.62 20.87
C LYS A 213 -25.25 6.39 20.95
N GLY A 214 -26.09 6.15 19.93
CA GLY A 214 -26.96 4.99 19.85
C GLY A 214 -26.22 3.66 19.66
N LEU A 215 -24.97 3.70 19.20
CA LEU A 215 -24.09 2.55 19.07
C LEU A 215 -23.11 2.41 20.24
N ASN A 216 -23.27 3.21 21.31
CA ASN A 216 -22.36 3.15 22.44
C ASN A 216 -22.36 1.77 23.10
N GLY A 217 -21.18 1.16 23.06
CA GLY A 217 -20.85 -0.14 23.63
C GLY A 217 -20.74 -1.27 22.60
N PHE A 218 -21.14 -1.05 21.34
CA PHE A 218 -20.60 -1.86 20.25
C PHE A 218 -19.08 -1.67 20.18
N LEU A 219 -18.37 -2.71 19.74
CA LEU A 219 -16.96 -2.61 19.44
C LEU A 219 -16.78 -1.67 18.26
N LYS A 220 -15.73 -0.86 18.31
CA LYS A 220 -15.47 0.17 17.31
C LYS A 220 -14.05 0.06 16.78
N THR A 221 -13.91 0.23 15.47
CA THR A 221 -12.62 0.45 14.82
C THR A 221 -12.75 1.53 13.76
N VAL A 222 -11.62 1.89 13.15
CA VAL A 222 -11.52 2.88 12.08
C VAL A 222 -10.82 2.27 10.87
N VAL A 223 -11.34 2.60 9.70
CA VAL A 223 -10.86 2.25 8.37
C VAL A 223 -10.48 3.55 7.66
N SER A 224 -9.27 3.63 7.09
CA SER A 224 -8.89 4.71 6.18
C SER A 224 -9.61 4.51 4.85
N GLY A 225 -10.21 5.56 4.33
CA GLY A 225 -11.07 5.53 3.16
C GLY A 225 -12.55 5.75 3.49
N SER A 226 -13.32 5.86 2.42
CA SER A 226 -14.76 6.07 2.47
C SER A 226 -15.53 4.84 2.98
N SER A 227 -16.81 5.02 3.23
CA SER A 227 -17.71 3.91 3.54
C SER A 227 -17.75 2.83 2.45
N ASP A 228 -17.54 3.19 1.18
CA ASP A 228 -17.42 2.21 0.08
C ASP A 228 -16.16 1.37 0.22
N THR A 229 -15.05 1.99 0.64
CA THR A 229 -13.80 1.28 0.93
C THR A 229 -14.01 0.28 2.06
N ALA A 230 -14.69 0.66 3.14
CA ALA A 230 -15.02 -0.24 4.24
C ALA A 230 -15.90 -1.42 3.78
N VAL A 231 -16.96 -1.15 3.00
CA VAL A 231 -17.83 -2.20 2.44
C VAL A 231 -17.06 -3.13 1.50
N LYS A 232 -16.17 -2.58 0.66
CA LYS A 232 -15.32 -3.37 -0.25
C LYS A 232 -14.42 -4.33 0.52
N LEU A 233 -13.77 -3.86 1.60
CA LEU A 233 -12.96 -4.73 2.46
C LEU A 233 -13.82 -5.84 3.08
N LEU A 234 -15.03 -5.54 3.54
CA LEU A 234 -15.94 -6.56 4.08
C LEU A 234 -16.33 -7.60 3.03
N LYS A 235 -16.69 -7.16 1.81
CA LYS A 235 -17.19 -8.01 0.72
C LYS A 235 -16.12 -8.84 0.02
N GLU A 236 -14.94 -8.27 -0.22
CA GLU A 236 -13.92 -8.89 -1.07
C GLU A 236 -12.80 -9.54 -0.28
N GLU A 237 -12.55 -9.06 0.94
CA GLU A 237 -11.37 -9.46 1.71
C GLU A 237 -11.75 -10.13 3.04
N LEU A 238 -12.86 -9.77 3.68
CA LEU A 238 -13.22 -10.32 4.99
C LEU A 238 -14.16 -11.53 4.90
N PHE A 239 -15.14 -11.44 4.02
CA PHE A 239 -16.20 -12.43 3.82
C PHE A 239 -16.33 -12.76 2.33
N ASN A 240 -17.11 -13.80 2.01
CA ASN A 240 -17.52 -14.05 0.63
C ASN A 240 -18.50 -12.95 0.14
N PRO A 241 -18.33 -12.38 -1.07
CA PRO A 241 -19.22 -11.33 -1.56
C PRO A 241 -20.70 -11.71 -1.53
N VAL A 242 -21.03 -13.01 -1.73
CA VAL A 242 -22.40 -13.53 -1.76
C VAL A 242 -23.08 -13.46 -0.39
N ILE A 243 -22.31 -13.55 0.71
CA ILE A 243 -22.87 -13.55 2.07
C ILE A 243 -23.05 -12.14 2.63
N VAL A 244 -22.43 -11.11 2.06
CA VAL A 244 -22.50 -9.75 2.59
C VAL A 244 -23.60 -8.95 1.88
N LYS A 245 -24.66 -8.63 2.60
CA LYS A 245 -25.74 -7.76 2.14
C LYS A 245 -25.55 -6.34 2.64
N GLU A 246 -25.69 -5.39 1.72
CA GLU A 246 -25.55 -3.98 2.01
C GLU A 246 -26.92 -3.34 2.22
N ILE A 247 -27.07 -2.57 3.30
CA ILE A 247 -28.32 -1.92 3.68
C ILE A 247 -28.03 -0.46 4.01
N ASN A 248 -28.83 0.46 3.45
CA ASN A 248 -28.86 1.84 3.93
C ASN A 248 -29.87 1.97 5.05
N PHE A 249 -29.43 2.47 6.21
CA PHE A 249 -30.32 2.63 7.35
C PHE A 249 -31.32 3.77 7.12
N THR A 250 -32.61 3.45 7.17
CA THR A 250 -33.72 4.42 7.09
C THR A 250 -34.44 4.52 8.43
N ASP A 251 -34.93 3.38 8.93
CA ASP A 251 -35.75 3.28 10.12
C ASP A 251 -35.61 1.88 10.76
N GLU A 252 -36.08 1.77 12.00
CA GLU A 252 -35.94 0.56 12.82
C GLU A 252 -36.68 -0.65 12.25
N GLU A 253 -37.92 -0.47 11.76
CA GLU A 253 -38.78 -1.58 11.33
C GLU A 253 -38.35 -2.16 9.98
N SER A 254 -37.96 -1.29 9.04
CA SER A 254 -37.40 -1.72 7.75
C SER A 254 -36.11 -2.50 7.95
N LEU A 255 -35.21 -2.02 8.83
CA LEU A 255 -33.98 -2.73 9.16
C LEU A 255 -34.28 -4.10 9.79
N TYR A 256 -35.20 -4.15 10.75
CA TYR A 256 -35.56 -5.39 11.43
C TYR A 256 -36.11 -6.44 10.45
N LYS A 257 -37.03 -6.03 9.55
CA LYS A 257 -37.60 -6.92 8.53
C LYS A 257 -36.55 -7.46 7.57
N ALA A 258 -35.65 -6.59 7.09
CA ALA A 258 -34.59 -6.98 6.16
C ALA A 258 -33.64 -8.02 6.77
N ILE A 259 -33.29 -7.85 8.04
CA ILE A 259 -32.35 -8.72 8.76
C ILE A 259 -33.03 -10.01 9.21
N ASN A 260 -34.24 -9.93 9.76
CA ASN A 260 -34.97 -11.11 10.25
C ASN A 260 -35.41 -12.06 9.11
N GLY A 261 -35.65 -11.51 7.91
CA GLY A 261 -36.04 -12.29 6.73
C GLY A 261 -34.91 -13.16 6.15
N ASP A 262 -33.66 -12.92 6.52
CA ASP A 262 -32.51 -13.66 6.02
C ASP A 262 -31.67 -14.17 7.19
N LYS A 263 -31.46 -15.48 7.26
CA LYS A 263 -30.75 -16.14 8.37
C LYS A 263 -29.26 -16.40 8.11
N THR A 264 -28.80 -16.17 6.88
CA THR A 264 -27.48 -16.62 6.39
C THR A 264 -26.50 -15.49 6.11
N SER A 265 -26.99 -14.27 5.83
CA SER A 265 -26.12 -13.17 5.40
C SER A 265 -25.51 -12.37 6.56
N ILE A 266 -24.40 -11.70 6.30
CA ILE A 266 -23.85 -10.61 7.13
C ILE A 266 -24.35 -9.29 6.57
N PHE A 267 -24.74 -8.34 7.44
CA PHE A 267 -25.31 -7.07 7.02
C PHE A 267 -24.34 -5.91 7.24
N ALA A 268 -23.86 -5.32 6.15
CA ALA A 268 -23.13 -4.06 6.14
C ALA A 268 -24.14 -2.91 6.08
N ILE A 269 -24.35 -2.24 7.22
CA ILE A 269 -25.40 -1.24 7.42
C ILE A 269 -24.79 0.15 7.40
N ARG A 270 -25.08 0.94 6.37
CA ARG A 270 -24.63 2.33 6.25
C ARG A 270 -25.50 3.26 7.08
N ILE A 271 -24.87 4.06 7.93
CA ILE A 271 -25.55 4.98 8.84
C ILE A 271 -24.92 6.39 8.78
N PRO A 272 -25.69 7.46 8.53
CA PRO A 272 -25.16 8.83 8.59
C PRO A 272 -24.99 9.30 10.04
N TYR A 273 -25.90 8.89 10.92
CA TYR A 273 -25.88 9.11 12.36
C TYR A 273 -26.82 8.11 13.04
N LEU A 274 -26.57 7.81 14.32
CA LEU A 274 -27.49 7.09 15.19
C LEU A 274 -27.34 7.61 16.63
N ARG A 275 -28.18 8.57 17.01
CA ARG A 275 -28.08 9.26 18.32
C ARG A 275 -28.79 8.54 19.46
N LYS A 276 -29.85 7.79 19.14
CA LYS A 276 -30.65 7.01 20.10
C LYS A 276 -30.32 5.53 19.94
N ASN A 277 -30.22 4.81 21.04
CA ASN A 277 -30.01 3.36 21.03
C ASN A 277 -31.34 2.65 20.74
N LEU A 278 -31.41 1.96 19.60
CA LEU A 278 -32.58 1.18 19.16
C LEU A 278 -32.46 -0.30 19.54
N PHE A 279 -31.27 -0.74 19.95
CA PHE A 279 -30.90 -2.14 20.11
C PHE A 279 -31.07 -2.68 21.54
N ASN A 280 -31.56 -1.85 22.47
CA ASN A 280 -31.84 -2.23 23.85
C ASN A 280 -33.15 -3.04 24.02
N HIS A 281 -33.61 -3.71 22.97
CA HIS A 281 -34.82 -4.54 22.99
C HIS A 281 -34.47 -6.00 22.67
N ARG A 282 -35.10 -6.95 23.37
CA ARG A 282 -34.82 -8.40 23.24
C ARG A 282 -34.89 -8.93 21.80
N ARG A 283 -35.70 -8.30 20.95
CA ARG A 283 -35.83 -8.65 19.52
C ARG A 283 -34.53 -8.52 18.72
N TRP A 284 -33.67 -7.59 19.11
CA TRP A 284 -32.44 -7.27 18.38
C TRP A 284 -31.29 -8.20 18.74
N PHE A 285 -31.25 -8.66 20.00
CA PHE A 285 -30.13 -9.43 20.54
C PHE A 285 -29.68 -10.63 19.67
N PRO A 286 -30.58 -11.49 19.14
CA PRO A 286 -30.18 -12.61 18.27
C PRO A 286 -29.59 -12.19 16.92
N LEU A 287 -29.76 -10.93 16.52
CA LEU A 287 -29.36 -10.41 15.21
C LEU A 287 -28.05 -9.62 15.27
N LEU A 288 -27.65 -9.14 16.44
CA LEU A 288 -26.51 -8.21 16.61
C LEU A 288 -25.17 -8.78 16.13
N THR A 289 -24.98 -10.09 16.20
CA THR A 289 -23.74 -10.78 15.79
C THR A 289 -23.47 -10.66 14.28
N ARG A 290 -24.52 -10.43 13.49
CA ARG A 290 -24.46 -10.35 12.02
C ARG A 290 -24.52 -8.91 11.48
N MET A 291 -24.57 -7.92 12.37
CA MET A 291 -24.72 -6.50 12.01
C MET A 291 -23.38 -5.78 12.10
N ILE A 292 -22.99 -5.13 11.01
CA ILE A 292 -21.79 -4.29 10.93
C ILE A 292 -22.22 -2.90 10.49
N PHE A 293 -22.16 -1.92 11.38
CA PHE A 293 -22.53 -0.54 11.07
C PHE A 293 -21.34 0.24 10.55
N ILE A 294 -21.58 1.03 9.50
CA ILE A 294 -20.55 1.76 8.75
C ILE A 294 -20.93 3.23 8.72
N ASP A 295 -20.06 4.08 9.26
CA ASP A 295 -20.21 5.53 9.26
C ASP A 295 -20.24 6.09 7.82
N THR A 296 -21.31 6.79 7.49
CA THR A 296 -21.49 7.52 6.22
C THR A 296 -21.75 9.01 6.43
N SER A 297 -21.43 9.52 7.63
CA SER A 297 -21.54 10.94 7.98
C SER A 297 -20.74 11.82 7.04
N ASP A 298 -21.14 13.08 6.93
CA ASP A 298 -20.38 14.04 6.11
C ASP A 298 -18.97 14.23 6.64
N VAL A 299 -18.78 14.17 7.97
CA VAL A 299 -17.44 14.17 8.57
C VAL A 299 -16.60 12.99 8.07
N SER A 300 -17.21 11.81 7.83
CA SER A 300 -16.47 10.62 7.36
C SER A 300 -16.00 10.79 5.94
N LYS A 301 -16.87 11.37 5.10
CA LYS A 301 -16.55 11.75 3.73
C LYS A 301 -15.47 12.82 3.70
N SER A 302 -15.56 13.84 4.57
CA SER A 302 -14.62 14.96 4.62
C SER A 302 -13.21 14.57 5.02
N THR A 303 -13.07 13.67 6.00
CA THR A 303 -11.76 13.24 6.50
C THR A 303 -11.24 11.98 5.84
N ASN A 304 -12.10 11.31 5.06
CA ASN A 304 -11.85 10.01 4.47
C ASN A 304 -11.45 8.97 5.54
N THR A 305 -12.17 8.99 6.66
CA THR A 305 -12.02 8.04 7.78
C THR A 305 -13.38 7.50 8.16
N THR A 306 -13.55 6.19 8.08
CA THR A 306 -14.81 5.51 8.34
C THR A 306 -14.74 4.76 9.67
N LEU A 307 -15.65 5.09 10.58
CA LEU A 307 -15.87 4.29 11.79
C LEU A 307 -16.71 3.06 11.45
N VAL A 308 -16.29 1.90 11.97
CA VAL A 308 -16.99 0.63 11.82
C VAL A 308 -17.33 0.10 13.20
N PHE A 309 -18.59 -0.29 13.40
CA PHE A 309 -19.11 -0.79 14.66
C PHE A 309 -19.70 -2.20 14.49
N CYS A 310 -19.38 -3.13 15.39
CA CYS A 310 -20.00 -4.45 15.42
C CYS A 310 -19.90 -5.08 16.81
N LEU A 311 -20.63 -6.17 17.05
CA LEU A 311 -20.57 -6.91 18.32
C LEU A 311 -19.34 -7.85 18.39
N HIS A 312 -18.77 -8.20 17.23
CA HIS A 312 -17.86 -9.34 17.12
C HIS A 312 -16.37 -8.97 17.09
N ASN A 313 -15.56 -9.54 18.00
CA ASN A 313 -14.12 -9.26 18.09
C ASN A 313 -13.33 -9.69 16.86
N LYS A 314 -13.49 -10.94 16.41
CA LYS A 314 -12.78 -11.46 15.23
C LYS A 314 -13.02 -10.61 13.98
N ILE A 315 -14.22 -10.06 13.78
CA ILE A 315 -14.48 -9.11 12.69
C ILE A 315 -13.57 -7.87 12.82
N ILE A 316 -13.53 -7.23 13.99
CA ILE A 316 -12.67 -6.04 14.22
C ILE A 316 -11.18 -6.38 14.04
N GLN A 317 -10.72 -7.49 14.61
CA GLN A 317 -9.33 -7.91 14.56
C GLN A 317 -8.91 -8.23 13.11
N THR A 318 -9.69 -9.03 12.39
CA THR A 318 -9.41 -9.37 11.00
C THR A 318 -9.52 -8.14 10.10
N LEU A 319 -10.51 -7.26 10.31
CA LEU A 319 -10.63 -6.02 9.55
C LEU A 319 -9.41 -5.12 9.75
N ASN A 320 -8.89 -5.02 10.98
CA ASN A 320 -7.66 -4.26 11.25
C ASN A 320 -6.43 -4.84 10.54
N LYS A 321 -6.31 -6.18 10.50
CA LYS A 321 -5.24 -6.89 9.80
C LYS A 321 -5.33 -6.64 8.29
N VAL A 322 -6.51 -6.88 7.70
CA VAL A 322 -6.79 -6.70 6.28
C VAL A 322 -6.57 -5.24 5.86
N HIS A 323 -7.10 -4.29 6.62
CA HIS A 323 -6.88 -2.86 6.40
C HIS A 323 -5.38 -2.54 6.33
N THR A 324 -4.61 -2.96 7.34
CA THR A 324 -3.16 -2.68 7.41
C THR A 324 -2.39 -3.34 6.26
N LYS A 325 -2.78 -4.55 5.87
CA LYS A 325 -2.18 -5.30 4.76
C LYS A 325 -2.47 -4.64 3.42
N LYS A 326 -3.72 -4.22 3.18
CA LYS A 326 -4.20 -3.78 1.85
C LYS A 326 -4.12 -2.28 1.61
N LEU A 327 -4.30 -1.47 2.65
CA LEU A 327 -4.31 0.00 2.61
C LEU A 327 -3.15 0.62 3.38
N GLY A 328 -2.47 -0.15 4.25
CA GLY A 328 -1.40 0.36 5.10
C GLY A 328 -1.90 0.87 6.46
N ALA A 329 -0.97 1.42 7.24
CA ALA A 329 -1.31 2.06 8.51
C ALA A 329 -2.18 3.32 8.28
N LEU A 330 -3.02 3.64 9.26
CA LEU A 330 -3.82 4.87 9.30
C LEU A 330 -2.91 6.11 9.20
N ALA A 331 -3.50 7.22 8.75
CA ALA A 331 -2.85 8.52 8.74
C ALA A 331 -3.27 9.32 9.97
N ASN A 332 -2.32 9.71 10.82
CA ASN A 332 -2.61 10.50 12.02
C ASN A 332 -3.19 11.89 11.66
N SER A 333 -2.77 12.48 10.54
CA SER A 333 -3.34 13.76 10.07
C SER A 333 -4.83 13.65 9.72
N GLN A 334 -5.32 12.50 9.26
CA GLN A 334 -6.75 12.26 9.06
C GLN A 334 -7.51 12.12 10.39
N LEU A 335 -6.94 11.34 11.32
CA LEU A 335 -7.55 11.10 12.63
C LEU A 335 -7.69 12.41 13.41
N ASN A 336 -6.67 13.27 13.36
CA ASN A 336 -6.69 14.57 14.02
C ASN A 336 -7.66 15.55 13.35
N LEU A 337 -7.72 15.62 12.01
CA LEU A 337 -8.74 16.41 11.32
C LEU A 337 -10.16 15.95 11.70
N ARG A 338 -10.37 14.64 11.83
CA ARG A 338 -11.65 14.06 12.24
C ARG A 338 -12.05 14.51 13.64
N LEU A 339 -11.11 14.51 14.58
CA LEU A 339 -11.35 15.00 15.94
C LEU A 339 -11.72 16.49 15.96
N ILE A 340 -11.07 17.33 15.14
CA ILE A 340 -11.40 18.76 15.04
C ILE A 340 -12.84 18.94 14.56
N LEU A 341 -13.20 18.31 13.44
CA LEU A 341 -14.54 18.45 12.84
C LEU A 341 -15.67 17.88 13.72
N GLU A 342 -15.36 16.91 14.58
CA GLU A 342 -16.33 16.33 15.52
C GLU A 342 -16.53 17.14 16.81
N LYS A 343 -15.52 17.91 17.23
CA LYS A 343 -15.45 18.48 18.60
C LYS A 343 -15.41 19.98 18.64
N VAL A 344 -14.85 20.62 17.63
CA VAL A 344 -14.82 22.09 17.52
C VAL A 344 -16.00 22.52 16.67
N SER A 345 -16.82 23.41 17.21
CA SER A 345 -18.02 23.86 16.51
C SER A 345 -17.66 24.76 15.33
N LYS A 346 -18.38 24.63 14.22
CA LYS A 346 -18.20 25.47 13.03
C LYS A 346 -18.27 26.97 13.36
N ARG A 347 -19.23 27.36 14.20
CA ARG A 347 -19.39 28.75 14.66
C ARG A 347 -18.13 29.29 15.33
N ASN A 348 -17.48 28.49 16.18
CA ASN A 348 -16.26 28.94 16.86
C ASN A 348 -15.06 28.98 15.90
N LEU A 349 -14.96 28.04 14.95
CA LEU A 349 -13.93 28.11 13.91
C LEU A 349 -14.04 29.41 13.07
N GLU A 350 -15.26 29.78 12.65
CA GLU A 350 -15.53 31.04 11.92
C GLU A 350 -15.22 32.27 12.79
N HIS A 351 -15.59 32.22 14.07
CA HIS A 351 -15.31 33.29 15.02
C HIS A 351 -13.81 33.50 15.22
N PHE A 352 -13.06 32.42 15.49
CA PHE A 352 -11.60 32.46 15.65
C PHE A 352 -10.91 32.99 14.40
N LYS A 353 -11.34 32.54 13.22
CA LYS A 353 -10.83 33.05 11.95
C LYS A 353 -11.02 34.56 11.83
N THR A 354 -12.24 35.06 12.11
CA THR A 354 -12.55 36.49 12.01
C THR A 354 -11.68 37.33 12.95
N LEU A 355 -11.48 36.87 14.20
CA LEU A 355 -10.61 37.54 15.17
C LEU A 355 -9.15 37.59 14.69
N ILE A 356 -8.67 36.49 14.11
CA ILE A 356 -7.32 36.40 13.55
C ILE A 356 -7.16 37.34 12.35
N GLU A 357 -8.13 37.40 11.44
CA GLU A 357 -8.10 38.29 10.26
C GLU A 357 -8.04 39.77 10.65
N ASN A 358 -8.86 40.17 11.63
CA ASN A 358 -8.82 41.53 12.17
C ASN A 358 -7.43 41.87 12.73
N LYS A 359 -6.83 40.93 13.49
CA LYS A 359 -5.51 41.14 14.09
C LYS A 359 -4.38 41.19 13.06
N ILE A 360 -4.47 40.40 12.00
CA ILE A 360 -3.52 40.46 10.87
C ILE A 360 -3.57 41.85 10.22
N GLU A 361 -4.76 42.43 10.08
CA GLU A 361 -4.92 43.77 9.48
C GLU A 361 -4.38 44.88 10.40
N ASP A 362 -4.58 44.76 11.72
CA ASP A 362 -3.94 45.66 12.70
C ASP A 362 -2.41 45.64 12.54
N TYR A 363 -1.79 44.46 12.47
CA TYR A 363 -0.35 44.33 12.29
C TYR A 363 0.13 44.85 10.92
N ARG A 364 -0.66 44.73 9.85
CA ARG A 364 -0.33 45.33 8.54
C ARG A 364 -0.30 46.85 8.62
N ASN A 365 -1.27 47.45 9.29
CA ASN A 365 -1.32 48.89 9.50
C ASN A 365 -0.14 49.37 10.35
N GLU A 366 0.19 48.64 11.41
CA GLU A 366 1.33 48.94 12.29
C GLU A 366 2.67 48.85 11.55
N ILE A 367 2.91 47.79 10.76
CA ILE A 367 4.09 47.67 9.91
C ILE A 367 4.16 48.83 8.91
N THR A 368 3.05 49.21 8.31
CA THR A 368 2.99 50.31 7.34
C THR A 368 3.35 51.65 8.00
N LEU A 369 2.88 51.88 9.23
CA LEU A 369 3.22 53.06 10.01
C LEU A 369 4.71 53.08 10.36
N LEU A 370 5.26 51.96 10.87
CA LEU A 370 6.69 51.84 11.21
C LEU A 370 7.60 52.09 10.00
N LYS A 371 7.25 51.54 8.83
CA LYS A 371 7.97 51.83 7.57
C LYS A 371 7.93 53.32 7.22
N LYS A 372 6.76 53.95 7.34
CA LYS A 372 6.61 55.37 7.03
C LYS A 372 7.40 56.25 8.00
N GLU A 373 7.38 55.93 9.29
CA GLU A 373 8.06 56.70 10.34
C GLU A 373 9.58 56.52 10.33
N GLN A 374 10.07 55.30 10.13
CA GLN A 374 11.50 54.99 10.26
C GLN A 374 12.26 55.01 8.92
N LEU A 375 11.61 54.66 7.81
CA LEU A 375 12.26 54.56 6.50
C LEU A 375 11.86 55.69 5.54
N GLY A 376 10.77 56.41 5.82
CA GLY A 376 10.19 57.44 4.95
C GLY A 376 9.61 56.92 3.63
N THR A 377 9.75 55.62 3.36
CA THR A 377 9.33 54.93 2.13
C THR A 377 8.73 53.58 2.47
N ILE A 378 7.66 53.18 1.79
CA ILE A 378 6.86 51.98 2.14
C ILE A 378 7.16 50.79 1.20
N THR A 379 7.82 51.05 0.06
CA THR A 379 7.98 50.08 -1.04
C THR A 379 9.43 49.66 -1.30
N ASP A 380 10.38 50.04 -0.42
CA ASP A 380 11.81 49.75 -0.60
C ASP A 380 12.20 48.47 0.16
N LEU A 381 12.38 47.38 -0.58
CA LEU A 381 12.69 46.05 -0.04
C LEU A 381 14.01 45.98 0.72
N GLU A 382 15.04 46.71 0.29
CA GLU A 382 16.33 46.69 0.98
C GLU A 382 16.23 47.39 2.33
N LYS A 383 15.56 48.54 2.37
CA LYS A 383 15.30 49.28 3.61
C LYS A 383 14.39 48.51 4.57
N ASP A 384 13.40 47.81 4.03
CA ASP A 384 12.53 46.92 4.81
C ASP A 384 13.34 45.82 5.51
N ILE A 385 14.26 45.17 4.79
CA ILE A 385 15.16 44.15 5.36
C ILE A 385 16.01 44.76 6.48
N VAL A 386 16.55 45.96 6.29
CA VAL A 386 17.33 46.65 7.33
C VAL A 386 16.47 46.94 8.56
N LEU A 387 15.26 47.49 8.39
CA LEU A 387 14.32 47.74 9.49
C LEU A 387 14.06 46.46 10.30
N PHE A 388 13.66 45.38 9.64
CA PHE A 388 13.36 44.12 10.34
C PHE A 388 14.61 43.45 10.93
N LYS A 389 15.81 43.73 10.40
CA LYS A 389 17.08 43.20 10.92
C LYS A 389 17.62 43.96 12.14
N PHE A 390 17.24 45.23 12.33
CA PHE A 390 17.76 46.04 13.43
C PHE A 390 16.71 46.44 14.47
N ASP A 391 15.43 46.50 14.12
CA ASP A 391 14.34 46.75 15.07
C ASP A 391 13.67 45.44 15.50
N GLU A 392 13.83 45.10 16.78
CA GLU A 392 13.28 43.88 17.38
C GLU A 392 11.75 43.91 17.42
N PHE A 393 11.16 45.09 17.64
CA PHE A 393 9.71 45.27 17.71
C PHE A 393 9.06 45.03 16.35
N SER A 394 9.55 45.69 15.28
CA SER A 394 9.09 45.46 13.91
C SER A 394 9.26 44.01 13.48
N ARG A 395 10.36 43.35 13.88
CA ARG A 395 10.58 41.93 13.59
C ARG A 395 9.54 41.05 14.29
N GLN A 396 9.22 41.34 15.55
CA GLN A 396 8.24 40.55 16.29
C GLN A 396 6.85 40.69 15.68
N ILE A 397 6.42 41.90 15.31
CA ILE A 397 5.15 42.12 14.63
C ILE A 397 5.09 41.34 13.31
N LEU A 398 6.17 41.34 12.53
CA LEU A 398 6.24 40.58 11.28
C LEU A 398 6.10 39.08 11.51
N LYS A 399 6.77 38.54 12.53
CA LYS A 399 6.65 37.13 12.93
C LYS A 399 5.24 36.79 13.39
N ASP A 400 4.66 37.59 14.29
CA ASP A 400 3.31 37.39 14.82
C ASP A 400 2.27 37.42 13.71
N LYS A 401 2.38 38.38 12.79
CA LYS A 401 1.54 38.45 11.59
C LYS A 401 1.67 37.20 10.74
N TYR A 402 2.89 36.75 10.43
CA TYR A 402 3.12 35.54 9.65
C TYR A 402 2.51 34.31 10.34
N THR A 403 2.68 34.19 11.65
CA THR A 403 2.12 33.11 12.46
C THR A 403 0.60 33.07 12.40
N LEU A 404 -0.04 34.23 12.56
CA LEU A 404 -1.49 34.36 12.42
C LEU A 404 -1.98 34.09 10.99
N GLU A 405 -1.24 34.51 9.96
CA GLU A 405 -1.57 34.22 8.56
C GLU A 405 -1.57 32.70 8.30
N LYS A 406 -0.56 31.97 8.79
CA LYS A 406 -0.51 30.50 8.67
C LYS A 406 -1.64 29.81 9.44
N LEU A 407 -1.94 30.25 10.66
CA LEU A 407 -3.06 29.70 11.44
C LEU A 407 -4.41 29.97 10.76
N ARG A 408 -4.61 31.17 10.19
CA ARG A 408 -5.81 31.51 9.39
C ARG A 408 -5.95 30.57 8.20
N ASP A 409 -4.88 30.37 7.43
CA ASP A 409 -4.91 29.50 6.24
C ASP A 409 -5.30 28.05 6.61
N TYR A 410 -4.83 27.57 7.77
CA TYR A 410 -5.24 26.28 8.28
C TYR A 410 -6.70 26.24 8.76
N LEU A 411 -7.21 27.30 9.39
CA LEU A 411 -8.64 27.41 9.73
C LEU A 411 -9.52 27.42 8.48
N ASP A 412 -9.08 28.10 7.42
CA ASP A 412 -9.76 28.10 6.12
C ASP A 412 -9.83 26.70 5.52
N LEU A 413 -8.74 25.95 5.58
CA LEU A 413 -8.70 24.54 5.18
C LEU A 413 -9.78 23.72 5.92
N ILE A 414 -9.85 23.85 7.25
CA ILE A 414 -10.82 23.11 8.08
C ILE A 414 -12.26 23.53 7.75
N LEU A 415 -12.52 24.83 7.62
CA LEU A 415 -13.86 25.34 7.32
C LEU A 415 -14.35 24.85 5.96
N ASN A 416 -13.45 24.80 4.97
CA ASN A 416 -13.74 24.22 3.66
C ASN A 416 -13.98 22.70 3.74
N CYS A 417 -13.48 21.99 4.75
CA CYS A 417 -13.81 20.59 5.02
C CYS A 417 -15.23 20.35 5.55
N THR A 418 -16.00 21.40 5.86
CA THR A 418 -17.38 21.24 6.38
C THR A 418 -18.42 20.98 5.29
N SER A 419 -18.09 21.16 4.01
CA SER A 419 -19.01 20.95 2.89
C SER A 419 -18.38 20.17 1.75
N VAL A 420 -19.15 19.28 1.12
CA VAL A 420 -18.62 18.35 0.11
C VAL A 420 -18.16 19.07 -1.17
N SER A 421 -18.84 20.13 -1.61
CA SER A 421 -18.47 20.88 -2.82
C SER A 421 -17.14 21.62 -2.65
N THR A 422 -16.97 22.31 -1.52
CA THR A 422 -15.73 23.04 -1.21
C THR A 422 -14.53 22.11 -1.05
N ILE A 423 -14.74 20.92 -0.48
CA ILE A 423 -13.68 19.89 -0.37
C ILE A 423 -13.17 19.45 -1.73
N LYS A 424 -14.07 19.19 -2.69
CA LYS A 424 -13.66 18.73 -4.02
C LYS A 424 -12.78 19.76 -4.72
N GLU A 425 -13.15 21.03 -4.64
CA GLU A 425 -12.40 22.13 -5.22
C GLU A 425 -11.05 22.31 -4.52
N GLN A 426 -11.05 22.31 -3.19
CA GLN A 426 -9.83 22.41 -2.38
C GLN A 426 -8.86 21.24 -2.66
N ASN A 427 -9.35 20.00 -2.68
CA ASN A 427 -8.53 18.84 -2.98
C ASN A 427 -8.01 18.86 -4.41
N LYS A 428 -8.81 19.32 -5.38
CA LYS A 428 -8.33 19.48 -6.76
C LYS A 428 -7.17 20.45 -6.84
N ARG A 429 -7.28 21.60 -6.16
CA ARG A 429 -6.21 22.60 -6.07
C ARG A 429 -4.96 22.03 -5.38
N LEU A 430 -5.12 21.42 -4.21
CA LEU A 430 -3.99 20.85 -3.46
C LEU A 430 -3.30 19.71 -4.21
N ILE A 431 -4.05 18.86 -4.92
CA ILE A 431 -3.48 17.80 -5.77
C ILE A 431 -2.65 18.43 -6.89
N GLN A 432 -3.17 19.46 -7.55
CA GLN A 432 -2.42 20.14 -8.60
C GLN A 432 -1.14 20.79 -8.06
N GLU A 433 -1.22 21.55 -6.97
CA GLU A 433 -0.05 22.17 -6.33
C GLU A 433 0.96 21.10 -5.88
N PHE A 434 0.50 19.97 -5.33
CA PHE A 434 1.36 18.86 -4.94
C PHE A 434 2.05 18.21 -6.15
N GLU A 435 1.34 17.97 -7.25
CA GLU A 435 1.90 17.42 -8.48
C GLU A 435 2.96 18.34 -9.09
N GLU A 436 2.67 19.65 -9.17
CA GLU A 436 3.59 20.67 -9.67
C GLU A 436 4.86 20.76 -8.81
N ARG A 437 4.71 20.87 -7.48
CA ARG A 437 5.84 20.93 -6.55
C ARG A 437 6.64 19.62 -6.51
N THR A 438 5.98 18.47 -6.60
CA THR A 438 6.66 17.15 -6.66
C THR A 438 7.49 17.04 -7.93
N LYS A 439 6.97 17.49 -9.08
CA LYS A 439 7.71 17.54 -10.35
C LYS A 439 8.91 18.47 -10.27
N LYS A 440 8.72 19.68 -9.71
CA LYS A 440 9.79 20.65 -9.50
C LYS A 440 10.88 20.08 -8.61
N TYR A 441 10.49 19.54 -7.46
CA TYR A 441 11.40 18.96 -6.48
C TYR A 441 12.14 17.77 -7.10
N PHE A 442 11.49 16.65 -7.46
CA PHE A 442 12.24 15.44 -7.85
C PHE A 442 12.77 15.42 -9.29
N TYR A 443 12.12 16.12 -10.22
CA TYR A 443 12.35 15.99 -11.66
C TYR A 443 12.73 17.31 -12.34
N SER A 444 13.07 18.34 -11.55
CA SER A 444 13.57 19.62 -12.08
C SER A 444 12.65 20.25 -13.14
N GLU A 445 11.33 20.19 -12.91
CA GLU A 445 10.27 20.76 -13.78
C GLU A 445 10.22 20.15 -15.19
N ASN A 446 10.56 18.87 -15.34
CA ASN A 446 10.42 18.19 -16.64
C ASN A 446 8.95 18.02 -17.07
N ASP A 447 8.52 18.83 -18.04
CA ASP A 447 7.14 18.86 -18.55
C ASP A 447 6.67 17.57 -19.24
N GLN A 448 7.60 16.74 -19.72
CA GLN A 448 7.26 15.50 -20.42
C GLN A 448 6.77 14.41 -19.47
N VAL A 449 7.11 14.53 -18.19
CA VAL A 449 6.79 13.55 -17.16
C VAL A 449 5.31 13.65 -16.79
N GLN A 450 4.63 12.51 -16.76
CA GLN A 450 3.24 12.42 -16.32
C GLN A 450 3.21 12.00 -14.84
N ILE A 451 2.35 12.63 -14.05
CA ILE A 451 2.21 12.36 -12.61
C ILE A 451 0.74 12.22 -12.23
N ALA A 452 0.46 11.29 -11.31
CA ALA A 452 -0.81 11.18 -10.63
C ALA A 452 -0.58 11.02 -9.14
N THR A 453 -1.26 11.84 -8.35
CA THR A 453 -1.30 11.71 -6.90
C THR A 453 -2.15 10.51 -6.49
N ILE A 454 -1.60 9.70 -5.58
CA ILE A 454 -2.31 8.61 -4.91
C ILE A 454 -2.75 9.12 -3.55
N VAL A 455 -4.07 9.32 -3.42
CA VAL A 455 -4.67 10.11 -2.33
C VAL A 455 -4.93 9.32 -1.05
N GLU A 456 -4.67 8.01 -1.06
CA GLU A 456 -4.87 7.09 0.06
C GLU A 456 -3.72 6.07 0.16
N GLY A 457 -3.43 5.59 1.37
CA GLY A 457 -2.66 4.36 1.63
C GLY A 457 -1.15 4.38 1.41
N GLY A 458 -0.57 5.52 1.01
CA GLY A 458 0.87 5.73 0.85
C GLY A 458 1.53 4.80 -0.19
N GLY A 459 2.82 4.48 0.02
CA GLY A 459 3.64 3.71 -0.93
C GLY A 459 3.04 2.40 -1.44
N ARG A 460 2.35 1.64 -0.57
CA ARG A 460 1.71 0.37 -0.95
C ARG A 460 0.58 0.55 -1.95
N ASN A 461 -0.18 1.64 -1.83
CA ASN A 461 -1.33 1.88 -2.70
C ASN A 461 -0.90 2.30 -4.11
N GLN A 462 0.32 2.83 -4.28
CA GLN A 462 0.90 3.14 -5.61
C GLN A 462 1.11 1.85 -6.41
N ILE A 463 1.76 0.87 -5.79
CA ILE A 463 2.01 -0.45 -6.38
C ILE A 463 0.70 -1.19 -6.62
N LYS A 464 -0.24 -1.14 -5.65
CA LYS A 464 -1.57 -1.72 -5.79
C LYS A 464 -2.35 -1.12 -6.95
N THR A 465 -2.35 0.21 -7.09
CA THR A 465 -3.02 0.91 -8.20
C THR A 465 -2.47 0.46 -9.54
N TYR A 466 -1.15 0.29 -9.64
CA TYR A 466 -0.52 -0.27 -10.84
C TYR A 466 -0.92 -1.72 -11.08
N GLY A 467 -0.95 -2.57 -10.05
CA GLY A 467 -1.47 -3.94 -10.15
C GLY A 467 -2.93 -4.01 -10.63
N GLU A 468 -3.80 -3.15 -10.12
CA GLU A 468 -5.20 -3.06 -10.57
C GLU A 468 -5.32 -2.62 -12.03
N TYR A 469 -4.45 -1.70 -12.48
CA TYR A 469 -4.34 -1.34 -13.90
C TYR A 469 -3.94 -2.56 -14.74
N LEU A 470 -2.95 -3.35 -14.31
CA LEU A 470 -2.51 -4.54 -15.05
C LEU A 470 -3.59 -5.59 -15.23
N LEU A 471 -4.51 -5.72 -14.26
CA LEU A 471 -5.63 -6.67 -14.32
C LEU A 471 -6.77 -6.19 -15.23
N GLN A 472 -6.89 -4.89 -15.47
CA GLN A 472 -7.98 -4.29 -16.26
C GLN A 472 -7.55 -3.88 -17.68
N ARG A 473 -6.24 -3.82 -17.94
CA ARG A 473 -5.72 -3.45 -19.26
C ARG A 473 -6.14 -4.47 -20.31
N LYS A 474 -6.27 -4.00 -21.54
CA LYS A 474 -6.49 -4.85 -22.70
C LYS A 474 -5.16 -5.04 -23.42
N LEU A 475 -4.74 -6.29 -23.56
CA LEU A 475 -3.57 -6.64 -24.37
C LEU A 475 -3.94 -6.69 -25.85
N LYS A 476 -3.00 -6.33 -26.71
CA LYS A 476 -3.19 -6.47 -28.15
C LYS A 476 -3.24 -7.95 -28.51
N ALA A 477 -4.26 -8.36 -29.27
CA ALA A 477 -4.35 -9.71 -29.78
C ALA A 477 -3.19 -10.02 -30.75
N VAL A 478 -2.69 -11.26 -30.69
CA VAL A 478 -1.70 -11.78 -31.64
C VAL A 478 -2.43 -12.20 -32.92
N ASP A 479 -1.80 -11.99 -34.08
CA ASP A 479 -2.38 -12.34 -35.38
C ASP A 479 -2.62 -13.85 -35.50
N GLN A 480 -3.75 -14.23 -36.11
CA GLN A 480 -4.18 -15.63 -36.19
C GLN A 480 -3.17 -16.53 -36.92
N ASP A 481 -2.50 -16.02 -37.95
CA ASP A 481 -1.47 -16.77 -38.69
C ASP A 481 -0.27 -17.14 -37.80
N ILE A 482 0.09 -16.27 -36.85
CA ILE A 482 1.16 -16.53 -35.88
C ILE A 482 0.69 -17.57 -34.86
N ILE A 483 -0.57 -17.47 -34.39
CA ILE A 483 -1.18 -18.44 -33.49
C ILE A 483 -1.16 -19.85 -34.10
N ASP A 484 -1.61 -19.98 -35.34
CA ASP A 484 -1.68 -21.25 -36.06
C ASP A 484 -0.27 -21.82 -36.31
N ARG A 485 0.69 -20.96 -36.71
CA ARG A 485 2.09 -21.33 -36.86
C ARG A 485 2.68 -21.89 -35.55
N CYS A 486 2.49 -21.17 -34.44
CA CYS A 486 2.99 -21.60 -33.13
C CYS A 486 2.33 -22.91 -32.66
N ARG A 487 1.04 -23.11 -32.93
CA ARG A 487 0.32 -24.35 -32.59
C ARG A 487 0.95 -25.55 -33.29
N VAL A 488 1.13 -25.46 -34.61
CA VAL A 488 1.74 -26.51 -35.43
C VAL A 488 3.13 -26.86 -34.92
N ILE A 489 3.96 -25.86 -34.61
CA ILE A 489 5.31 -26.08 -34.09
C ILE A 489 5.28 -26.78 -32.72
N LEU A 490 4.44 -26.31 -31.80
CA LEU A 490 4.39 -26.78 -30.41
C LEU A 490 3.73 -28.15 -30.21
N GLU A 491 2.88 -28.60 -31.14
CA GLU A 491 2.26 -29.94 -31.13
C GLU A 491 3.22 -31.02 -31.65
N VAL A 492 4.06 -30.64 -32.62
CA VAL A 492 5.03 -31.53 -33.25
C VAL A 492 6.24 -31.72 -32.36
N ILE A 493 6.80 -30.62 -31.85
CA ILE A 493 8.01 -30.67 -31.03
C ILE A 493 7.72 -31.34 -29.68
N PRO A 494 8.47 -32.39 -29.30
CA PRO A 494 8.25 -33.09 -28.04
C PRO A 494 8.61 -32.16 -26.87
N ASP A 495 7.81 -32.20 -25.82
CA ASP A 495 8.13 -31.55 -24.55
C ASP A 495 9.29 -32.25 -23.83
N THR A 496 9.83 -31.63 -22.79
CA THR A 496 11.00 -32.12 -22.04
C THR A 496 10.76 -33.50 -21.41
N TYR A 497 9.53 -33.81 -21.02
CA TYR A 497 9.14 -35.08 -20.41
C TYR A 497 9.10 -36.21 -21.45
N GLN A 498 8.53 -35.94 -22.64
CA GLN A 498 8.56 -36.83 -23.79
C GLN A 498 9.99 -37.09 -24.28
N ARG A 499 10.86 -36.07 -24.22
CA ARG A 499 12.29 -36.20 -24.56
C ARG A 499 13.07 -37.06 -23.57
N THR A 500 12.82 -36.93 -22.27
CA THR A 500 13.53 -37.70 -21.22
C THR A 500 13.07 -39.15 -21.10
N LEU A 501 11.81 -39.45 -21.43
CA LEU A 501 11.28 -40.81 -21.38
C LEU A 501 11.67 -41.68 -22.58
N LYS A 502 11.73 -41.10 -23.79
CA LYS A 502 12.03 -41.86 -25.01
C LYS A 502 13.52 -41.97 -25.29
N ASN A 503 14.32 -41.00 -24.85
CA ASN A 503 15.76 -40.99 -25.07
C ASN A 503 16.49 -40.82 -23.72
N HIS A 504 17.44 -41.69 -23.39
CA HIS A 504 18.29 -41.62 -22.20
C HIS A 504 19.21 -40.37 -22.20
N PHE A 505 18.68 -39.16 -22.06
CA PHE A 505 19.47 -37.92 -22.03
C PHE A 505 19.12 -37.01 -20.86
N HIS A 506 20.15 -36.35 -20.33
CA HIS A 506 20.08 -35.47 -19.16
C HIS A 506 19.20 -34.24 -19.42
N LYS A 507 18.44 -33.83 -18.39
CA LYS A 507 17.52 -32.67 -18.31
C LYS A 507 18.04 -31.33 -18.86
N ASN A 508 19.35 -31.18 -19.11
CA ASN A 508 19.98 -29.90 -19.46
C ASN A 508 20.50 -29.82 -20.91
N PHE A 509 20.34 -30.87 -21.73
CA PHE A 509 20.80 -30.86 -23.12
C PHE A 509 19.60 -30.68 -24.08
N GLY A 510 19.35 -29.44 -24.48
CA GLY A 510 18.30 -29.11 -25.46
C GLY A 510 18.63 -29.61 -26.88
N VAL A 511 17.68 -29.40 -27.80
CA VAL A 511 17.77 -29.69 -29.26
C VAL A 511 19.06 -29.15 -29.93
N ASN A 512 19.77 -28.24 -29.27
CA ASN A 512 21.06 -27.67 -29.69
C ASN A 512 22.16 -28.71 -29.97
N LEU A 513 22.29 -29.76 -29.16
CA LEU A 513 23.32 -30.79 -29.37
C LEU A 513 23.01 -31.61 -30.64
N PHE A 514 21.72 -31.83 -30.92
CA PHE A 514 21.25 -32.42 -32.18
C PHE A 514 21.50 -31.48 -33.36
N LEU A 515 21.20 -30.19 -33.22
CA LEU A 515 21.45 -29.20 -34.26
C LEU A 515 22.95 -29.05 -34.57
N GLU A 516 23.85 -29.19 -33.60
CA GLU A 516 25.30 -29.23 -33.85
C GLU A 516 25.72 -30.48 -34.63
N LYS A 517 25.23 -31.67 -34.23
CA LYS A 517 25.47 -32.94 -34.95
C LYS A 517 25.00 -32.87 -36.40
N TYR A 518 23.90 -32.15 -36.66
CA TYR A 518 23.27 -32.08 -37.97
C TYR A 518 23.53 -30.76 -38.76
N LYS A 519 24.30 -29.82 -38.19
CA LYS A 519 24.58 -28.48 -38.76
C LYS A 519 25.13 -28.52 -40.18
N GLN A 520 26.05 -29.46 -40.45
CA GLN A 520 26.68 -29.61 -41.77
C GLN A 520 25.71 -30.06 -42.87
N TYR A 521 24.60 -30.73 -42.49
CA TYR A 521 23.60 -31.25 -43.43
C TYR A 521 22.46 -30.26 -43.71
N LEU A 522 22.27 -29.25 -42.86
CA LEU A 522 21.32 -28.16 -43.08
C LEU A 522 21.85 -27.08 -44.05
N ILE A 523 23.16 -27.06 -44.32
CA ILE A 523 23.84 -25.98 -45.06
C ILE A 523 24.26 -26.38 -46.49
N LYS A 524 24.35 -27.68 -46.83
CA LYS A 524 24.85 -28.13 -48.15
C LYS A 524 23.72 -28.44 -49.14
N VAL A 525 23.60 -27.61 -50.17
CA VAL A 525 22.64 -27.70 -51.29
C VAL A 525 23.34 -28.27 -52.52
N GLU A 526 23.47 -29.60 -52.63
CA GLU A 526 24.03 -30.20 -53.87
C GLU A 526 23.22 -31.39 -54.42
N ASN A 527 22.21 -31.95 -53.71
CA ASN A 527 21.36 -33.04 -54.26
C ASN A 527 19.99 -33.20 -53.55
N GLU A 528 18.87 -33.08 -54.28
CA GLU A 528 17.50 -33.08 -53.70
C GLU A 528 17.06 -34.43 -53.07
N ALA A 529 17.45 -35.56 -53.67
CA ALA A 529 17.09 -36.89 -53.18
C ALA A 529 17.80 -37.24 -51.85
N ASP A 530 19.10 -36.93 -51.76
CA ASP A 530 19.89 -37.11 -50.54
C ASP A 530 19.40 -36.20 -49.41
N ASN A 531 18.96 -34.98 -49.73
CA ASN A 531 18.42 -34.04 -48.77
C ASN A 531 17.09 -34.53 -48.16
N THR A 532 16.26 -35.21 -48.93
CA THR A 532 14.98 -35.75 -48.45
C THR A 532 15.18 -36.90 -47.47
N GLY A 533 16.08 -37.86 -47.79
CA GLY A 533 16.42 -38.96 -46.89
C GLY A 533 17.09 -38.48 -45.59
N ARG A 534 17.99 -37.48 -45.68
CA ARG A 534 18.67 -36.89 -44.52
C ARG A 534 17.72 -36.09 -43.62
N PHE A 535 16.79 -35.35 -44.20
CA PHE A 535 15.75 -34.65 -43.45
C PHE A 535 14.84 -35.63 -42.70
N ASN A 536 14.45 -36.73 -43.34
CA ASN A 536 13.67 -37.80 -42.69
C ASN A 536 14.43 -38.42 -41.51
N ASN A 537 15.72 -38.72 -41.67
CA ASN A 537 16.56 -39.20 -40.57
C ASN A 537 16.65 -38.19 -39.42
N PHE A 538 16.76 -36.90 -39.72
CA PHE A 538 16.74 -35.84 -38.71
C PHE A 538 15.42 -35.78 -37.94
N LEU A 539 14.28 -35.91 -38.62
CA LEU A 539 12.96 -35.96 -37.98
C LEU A 539 12.76 -37.22 -37.12
N ILE A 540 13.33 -38.36 -37.52
CA ILE A 540 13.31 -39.62 -36.75
C ILE A 540 14.13 -39.44 -35.47
N ASP A 541 15.34 -38.88 -35.59
CA ASP A 541 16.24 -38.60 -34.47
C ASP A 541 15.65 -37.60 -33.47
N LEU A 542 14.89 -36.62 -33.95
CA LEU A 542 14.11 -35.70 -33.12
C LEU A 542 12.83 -36.33 -32.52
N GLY A 543 12.45 -37.54 -32.95
CA GLY A 543 11.26 -38.26 -32.48
C GLY A 543 9.94 -37.65 -32.98
N ILE A 544 9.96 -36.90 -34.09
CA ILE A 544 8.79 -36.18 -34.63
C ILE A 544 8.34 -36.66 -36.02
N TYR A 545 9.03 -37.63 -36.61
CA TYR A 545 8.77 -38.11 -37.97
C TYR A 545 7.30 -38.50 -38.22
N ASP A 546 6.71 -39.31 -37.34
CA ASP A 546 5.33 -39.76 -37.52
C ASP A 546 4.33 -38.61 -37.40
N LYS A 547 4.54 -37.70 -36.44
CA LYS A 547 3.72 -36.49 -36.28
C LYS A 547 3.82 -35.59 -37.51
N TYR A 548 5.04 -35.39 -38.03
CA TYR A 548 5.28 -34.58 -39.23
C TYR A 548 4.55 -35.12 -40.47
N ASN A 549 4.57 -36.44 -40.68
CA ASN A 549 3.90 -37.06 -41.83
C ASN A 549 2.36 -37.01 -41.75
N GLN A 550 1.80 -36.85 -40.54
CA GLN A 550 0.36 -36.67 -40.33
C GLN A 550 -0.14 -35.24 -40.62
N LEU A 551 0.77 -34.27 -40.73
CA LEU A 551 0.44 -32.87 -41.03
C LEU A 551 0.09 -32.65 -42.51
N SER A 552 -0.69 -31.61 -42.79
CA SER A 552 -0.93 -31.13 -44.15
C SER A 552 0.35 -30.56 -44.79
N LYS A 553 0.38 -30.46 -46.14
CA LYS A 553 1.54 -29.88 -46.86
C LYS A 553 1.89 -28.45 -46.40
N LYS A 554 0.88 -27.65 -46.02
CA LYS A 554 1.08 -26.29 -45.51
C LYS A 554 1.80 -26.30 -44.15
N GLU A 555 1.36 -27.17 -43.24
CA GLU A 555 1.95 -27.33 -41.91
C GLU A 555 3.34 -27.99 -41.95
N GLN A 556 3.55 -28.93 -42.87
CA GLN A 556 4.86 -29.51 -43.14
C GLN A 556 5.89 -28.45 -43.61
N ASN A 557 5.45 -27.45 -44.37
CA ASN A 557 6.30 -26.33 -44.77
C ASN A 557 6.64 -25.43 -43.58
N ILE A 558 5.70 -25.18 -42.67
CA ILE A 558 5.94 -24.43 -41.42
C ILE A 558 7.05 -25.11 -40.60
N ILE A 559 7.00 -26.43 -40.43
CA ILE A 559 8.02 -27.18 -39.68
C ILE A 559 9.38 -27.17 -40.41
N LYS A 560 9.40 -27.29 -41.74
CA LYS A 560 10.63 -27.17 -42.54
C LYS A 560 11.29 -25.81 -42.37
N GLU A 561 10.51 -24.74 -42.44
CA GLU A 561 10.97 -23.37 -42.27
C GLU A 561 11.50 -23.13 -40.85
N PHE A 562 10.76 -23.58 -39.83
CA PHE A 562 11.21 -23.52 -38.44
C PHE A 562 12.55 -24.23 -38.21
N ILE A 563 12.72 -25.46 -38.74
CA ILE A 563 13.97 -26.23 -38.65
C ILE A 563 15.10 -25.52 -39.40
N SER A 564 14.82 -24.94 -40.58
CA SER A 564 15.79 -24.14 -41.33
C SER A 564 16.28 -22.93 -40.52
N ASN A 565 15.37 -22.22 -39.86
CA ASN A 565 15.70 -21.06 -39.02
C ASN A 565 16.56 -21.42 -37.80
N LEU A 566 16.46 -22.66 -37.29
CA LEU A 566 17.34 -23.16 -36.23
C LEU A 566 18.79 -23.37 -36.68
N SER A 567 19.06 -23.53 -37.98
CA SER A 567 20.41 -23.76 -38.53
C SER A 567 21.35 -22.55 -38.42
N ASN A 568 20.79 -21.33 -38.24
CA ASN A 568 21.52 -20.10 -37.95
C ASN A 568 22.00 -20.07 -36.48
N LEU A 569 22.91 -21.00 -36.17
CA LEU A 569 23.29 -21.49 -34.83
C LEU A 569 24.12 -20.57 -33.94
N ASN A 570 24.49 -19.36 -34.36
CA ASN A 570 25.44 -18.57 -33.56
C ASN A 570 24.86 -18.01 -32.25
N LYS A 571 23.57 -18.23 -31.92
CA LYS A 571 22.94 -17.65 -30.71
C LYS A 571 21.58 -18.23 -30.28
N THR A 572 21.07 -19.32 -30.88
CA THR A 572 19.67 -19.76 -30.70
C THR A 572 19.57 -21.11 -29.99
N SER A 573 18.81 -21.14 -28.88
CA SER A 573 18.38 -22.37 -28.23
C SER A 573 16.86 -22.47 -28.25
N ILE A 574 16.30 -23.66 -28.48
CA ILE A 574 14.89 -23.91 -28.17
C ILE A 574 14.78 -24.03 -26.65
N SER A 575 14.66 -22.89 -25.97
CA SER A 575 14.48 -22.82 -24.53
C SER A 575 13.08 -23.33 -24.18
N ASP A 576 13.00 -24.24 -23.22
CA ASP A 576 11.73 -24.77 -22.72
C ASP A 576 10.90 -23.65 -22.08
N ASP A 577 11.54 -22.72 -21.35
CA ASP A 577 10.93 -21.50 -20.80
C ASP A 577 10.16 -20.72 -21.89
N VAL A 578 10.77 -20.53 -23.07
CA VAL A 578 10.14 -19.78 -24.17
C VAL A 578 8.94 -20.53 -24.75
N GLN A 579 9.03 -21.85 -24.91
CA GLN A 579 7.88 -22.66 -25.35
C GLN A 579 6.73 -22.61 -24.33
N MET A 580 7.04 -22.65 -23.03
CA MET A 580 6.05 -22.51 -21.96
C MET A 580 5.40 -21.13 -21.99
N ILE A 581 6.19 -20.06 -22.20
CA ILE A 581 5.65 -18.70 -22.36
C ILE A 581 4.73 -18.62 -23.57
N ILE A 582 5.13 -19.14 -24.73
CA ILE A 582 4.29 -19.10 -25.93
C ILE A 582 2.98 -19.85 -25.70
N ARG A 583 3.04 -21.01 -25.05
CA ARG A 583 1.83 -21.77 -24.68
C ARG A 583 0.92 -20.98 -23.75
N ASP A 584 1.48 -20.29 -22.77
CA ASP A 584 0.71 -19.48 -21.83
C ASP A 584 0.10 -18.24 -22.50
N VAL A 585 0.89 -17.49 -23.27
CA VAL A 585 0.49 -16.27 -23.99
C VAL A 585 -0.58 -16.56 -25.05
N LEU A 586 -0.50 -17.68 -25.78
CA LEU A 586 -1.38 -17.98 -26.91
C LEU A 586 -2.49 -18.99 -26.60
N PHE A 587 -2.25 -19.94 -25.69
CA PHE A 587 -3.11 -21.11 -25.46
C PHE A 587 -3.45 -21.34 -23.98
N GLY A 588 -3.30 -20.32 -23.13
CA GLY A 588 -3.83 -20.36 -21.76
C GLY A 588 -5.29 -20.82 -21.77
N LYS A 589 -5.65 -21.72 -20.83
CA LYS A 589 -6.93 -22.47 -20.78
C LYS A 589 -8.14 -21.64 -21.21
N GLU A 590 -9.12 -22.32 -21.83
CA GLU A 590 -10.38 -21.85 -22.46
C GLU A 590 -11.22 -20.79 -21.69
N ASP A 591 -10.86 -20.42 -20.45
CA ASP A 591 -11.65 -19.56 -19.56
C ASP A 591 -10.96 -18.31 -18.97
N LYS A 592 -9.69 -17.95 -19.24
CA LYS A 592 -9.07 -16.82 -18.48
C LYS A 592 -8.15 -15.87 -19.26
N VAL A 593 -8.40 -14.57 -19.03
CA VAL A 593 -7.49 -13.44 -19.29
C VAL A 593 -6.06 -13.79 -18.86
N LEU A 594 -5.08 -13.56 -19.73
CA LEU A 594 -3.66 -13.78 -19.45
C LEU A 594 -3.26 -13.03 -18.17
N LYS A 595 -2.74 -13.77 -17.18
CA LYS A 595 -2.29 -13.17 -15.92
C LYS A 595 -1.07 -12.28 -16.17
N PRO A 596 -0.96 -11.10 -15.53
CA PRO A 596 0.23 -10.26 -15.66
C PRO A 596 1.47 -10.93 -15.05
N TYR A 597 2.60 -10.83 -15.75
CA TYR A 597 3.88 -11.34 -15.27
C TYR A 597 4.62 -10.29 -14.46
N ILE A 598 4.98 -10.62 -13.23
CA ILE A 598 5.75 -9.73 -12.35
C ILE A 598 7.10 -10.38 -12.01
N LEU A 599 8.18 -9.71 -12.38
CA LEU A 599 9.56 -10.12 -12.10
C LEU A 599 10.17 -9.19 -11.05
N PHE A 600 10.67 -9.73 -9.95
CA PHE A 600 11.37 -8.96 -8.91
C PHE A 600 12.40 -9.81 -8.17
N ASN A 601 13.31 -9.15 -7.46
CA ASN A 601 14.30 -9.84 -6.65
C ASN A 601 13.68 -10.39 -5.34
N LYS A 602 13.56 -11.71 -5.20
CA LYS A 602 12.97 -12.37 -4.02
C LYS A 602 13.78 -12.16 -2.73
N TYR A 603 15.08 -11.94 -2.81
CA TYR A 603 15.96 -11.78 -1.65
C TYR A 603 15.88 -10.37 -1.04
N SER A 604 15.70 -9.36 -1.89
CA SER A 604 15.66 -7.95 -1.49
C SER A 604 14.24 -7.40 -1.33
N SER A 605 13.19 -8.16 -1.66
CA SER A 605 11.81 -7.67 -1.69
C SER A 605 10.88 -8.48 -0.77
N TRP A 606 10.38 -7.85 0.30
CA TRP A 606 9.65 -8.53 1.36
C TRP A 606 8.12 -8.37 1.24
N GLU A 607 7.64 -7.34 0.55
CA GLU A 607 6.22 -6.93 0.59
C GLU A 607 5.48 -7.07 -0.74
N TYR A 608 6.17 -7.28 -1.87
CA TYR A 608 5.50 -7.28 -3.19
C TYR A 608 4.52 -8.44 -3.37
N MET A 609 4.71 -9.58 -2.70
CA MET A 609 3.75 -10.70 -2.74
C MET A 609 2.40 -10.37 -2.08
N ASP A 610 2.38 -9.45 -1.11
CA ASP A 610 1.13 -8.98 -0.50
C ASP A 610 0.35 -8.06 -1.46
N LEU A 611 1.06 -7.38 -2.38
CA LEU A 611 0.50 -6.40 -3.32
C LEU A 611 0.21 -7.01 -4.71
N PHE A 612 0.99 -8.02 -5.11
CA PHE A 612 0.81 -8.85 -6.29
C PHE A 612 0.58 -10.31 -5.85
N PRO A 613 -0.65 -10.66 -5.43
CA PRO A 613 -0.92 -12.01 -4.93
C PRO A 613 -0.90 -13.04 -6.07
N THR A 614 -0.39 -14.24 -5.76
CA THR A 614 -0.10 -15.31 -6.74
C THR A 614 -1.34 -15.92 -7.39
N ASP A 615 -2.52 -15.70 -6.81
CA ASP A 615 -3.80 -16.09 -7.39
C ASP A 615 -4.15 -15.26 -8.64
N ARG A 616 -3.74 -13.99 -8.67
CA ARG A 616 -4.04 -13.01 -9.73
C ARG A 616 -2.84 -12.67 -10.63
N PHE A 617 -1.62 -12.84 -10.13
CA PHE A 617 -0.39 -12.51 -10.84
C PHE A 617 0.54 -13.71 -10.92
N ASP A 618 1.26 -13.84 -12.03
CA ASP A 618 2.28 -14.87 -12.18
C ASP A 618 3.64 -14.27 -11.84
N ILE A 619 4.18 -14.71 -10.69
CA ILE A 619 5.35 -14.11 -10.08
C ILE A 619 6.62 -14.89 -10.41
N ASN A 620 7.63 -14.19 -10.94
CA ASN A 620 8.90 -14.76 -11.41
C ASN A 620 8.69 -16.03 -12.25
N PRO A 621 7.86 -15.96 -13.32
CA PRO A 621 7.46 -17.15 -14.05
C PRO A 621 8.60 -17.68 -14.94
N PHE A 622 8.52 -18.95 -15.32
CA PHE A 622 9.44 -19.60 -16.27
C PHE A 622 10.91 -19.56 -15.84
N ASP A 623 11.16 -19.76 -14.54
CA ASP A 623 12.47 -19.68 -13.89
C ASP A 623 13.23 -18.37 -14.14
N LEU A 624 12.55 -17.32 -14.61
CA LEU A 624 13.14 -15.99 -14.81
C LEU A 624 13.31 -15.33 -13.43
N GLU A 625 14.56 -15.11 -13.04
CA GLU A 625 14.89 -14.52 -11.74
C GLU A 625 15.87 -13.36 -11.89
N ILE A 626 15.67 -12.33 -11.06
CA ILE A 626 16.64 -11.24 -10.90
C ILE A 626 17.70 -11.71 -9.90
N GLY A 627 18.88 -12.03 -10.42
CA GLY A 627 20.04 -12.40 -9.61
C GLY A 627 20.66 -11.22 -8.88
N ILE A 628 21.45 -11.55 -7.85
CA ILE A 628 22.34 -10.63 -7.16
C ILE A 628 23.78 -11.03 -7.48
N ASN A 629 24.66 -10.05 -7.71
CA ASN A 629 26.09 -10.27 -7.89
C ASN A 629 26.80 -10.49 -6.53
N GLU A 630 28.11 -10.74 -6.57
CA GLU A 630 28.92 -10.97 -5.36
C GLU A 630 28.91 -9.78 -4.38
N GLU A 631 28.64 -8.57 -4.87
CA GLU A 631 28.58 -7.33 -4.08
C GLU A 631 27.20 -7.06 -3.46
N GLY A 632 26.22 -7.96 -3.64
CA GLY A 632 24.87 -7.74 -3.12
C GLY A 632 23.99 -6.82 -3.99
N ARG A 633 24.39 -6.53 -5.24
CA ARG A 633 23.67 -5.66 -6.20
C ARG A 633 22.97 -6.45 -7.30
N ILE A 634 22.02 -5.84 -8.00
CA ILE A 634 21.31 -6.51 -9.09
C ILE A 634 22.27 -6.83 -10.23
N ASP A 635 22.26 -8.09 -10.68
CA ASP A 635 23.04 -8.55 -11.84
C ASP A 635 22.32 -8.24 -13.16
N TYR A 636 22.42 -6.98 -13.60
CA TYR A 636 21.81 -6.50 -14.84
C TYR A 636 22.35 -7.19 -16.09
N ASP A 637 23.62 -7.61 -16.10
CA ASP A 637 24.22 -8.27 -17.26
C ASP A 637 23.65 -9.68 -17.45
N ARG A 638 23.53 -10.46 -16.37
CA ARG A 638 22.87 -11.78 -16.43
C ARG A 638 21.42 -11.67 -16.89
N LEU A 639 20.67 -10.70 -16.35
CA LEU A 639 19.28 -10.47 -16.74
C LEU A 639 19.17 -10.06 -18.22
N THR A 640 19.98 -9.09 -18.66
CA THR A 640 20.00 -8.62 -20.06
C THR A 640 20.36 -9.76 -21.02
N ASN A 641 21.41 -10.52 -20.71
CA ASN A 641 21.84 -11.64 -21.55
C ASN A 641 20.75 -12.72 -21.65
N ARG A 642 20.00 -12.98 -20.56
CA ARG A 642 18.87 -13.93 -20.59
C ARG A 642 17.73 -13.42 -21.46
N LEU A 643 17.30 -12.16 -21.30
CA LEU A 643 16.24 -11.57 -22.10
C LEU A 643 16.62 -11.47 -23.59
N GLU A 644 17.88 -11.15 -23.91
CA GLU A 644 18.38 -11.16 -25.29
C GLU A 644 18.38 -12.57 -25.91
N ARG A 645 18.64 -13.62 -25.12
CA ARG A 645 18.54 -15.01 -25.59
C ARG A 645 17.09 -15.39 -25.85
N MET A 646 16.18 -15.06 -24.93
CA MET A 646 14.75 -15.30 -25.10
C MET A 646 14.22 -14.61 -26.36
N LYS A 647 14.52 -13.32 -26.55
CA LYS A 647 14.13 -12.56 -27.75
C LYS A 647 14.52 -13.27 -29.05
N LYS A 648 15.75 -13.81 -29.12
CA LYS A 648 16.21 -14.57 -30.29
C LYS A 648 15.46 -15.88 -30.47
N THR A 649 15.11 -16.56 -29.38
CA THR A 649 14.27 -17.77 -29.46
C THR A 649 12.86 -17.44 -29.94
N PHE A 650 12.24 -16.35 -29.47
CA PHE A 650 10.92 -15.89 -29.94
C PHE A 650 10.93 -15.60 -31.45
N GLN A 651 12.00 -15.01 -31.97
CA GLN A 651 12.17 -14.73 -33.41
C GLN A 651 12.13 -15.99 -34.29
N VAL A 652 12.42 -17.17 -33.75
CA VAL A 652 12.31 -18.43 -34.51
C VAL A 652 10.84 -18.84 -34.70
N PHE A 653 9.98 -18.52 -33.73
CA PHE A 653 8.54 -18.79 -33.81
C PHE A 653 7.79 -17.71 -34.59
N ASP A 654 8.23 -16.45 -34.45
CA ASP A 654 7.62 -15.29 -35.07
C ASP A 654 8.68 -14.25 -35.46
N GLU A 655 8.96 -14.15 -36.76
CA GLU A 655 9.93 -13.21 -37.30
C GLU A 655 9.46 -11.74 -37.22
N SER A 656 8.15 -11.49 -37.12
CA SER A 656 7.59 -10.13 -37.03
C SER A 656 7.90 -9.47 -35.69
N GLY A 657 8.13 -10.27 -34.64
CA GLY A 657 8.36 -9.79 -33.28
C GLY A 657 7.08 -9.48 -32.49
N ASN A 658 5.90 -9.65 -33.08
CA ASN A 658 4.61 -9.43 -32.41
C ASN A 658 4.46 -10.29 -31.15
N LEU A 659 4.89 -11.56 -31.21
CA LEU A 659 4.83 -12.49 -30.08
C LEU A 659 5.76 -12.09 -28.92
N TRP A 660 6.97 -11.63 -29.25
CA TRP A 660 7.90 -11.05 -28.26
C TRP A 660 7.31 -9.79 -27.63
N ASP A 661 6.71 -8.94 -28.44
CA ASP A 661 6.03 -7.73 -27.98
C ASP A 661 4.86 -8.04 -27.05
N SER A 662 4.02 -9.04 -27.35
CA SER A 662 2.92 -9.47 -26.48
C SER A 662 3.41 -10.00 -25.13
N PHE A 663 4.48 -10.81 -25.13
CA PHE A 663 5.15 -11.21 -23.89
C PHE A 663 5.67 -9.99 -23.10
N CYS A 664 6.35 -9.07 -23.79
CA CYS A 664 6.93 -7.88 -23.16
C CYS A 664 5.87 -6.92 -22.60
N GLU A 665 4.79 -6.68 -23.34
CA GLU A 665 3.66 -5.87 -22.86
C GLU A 665 3.06 -6.49 -21.58
N ASN A 666 3.07 -7.82 -21.47
CA ASN A 666 2.56 -8.50 -20.30
C ASN A 666 3.54 -8.50 -19.10
N LEU A 667 4.84 -8.28 -19.33
CA LEU A 667 5.90 -8.34 -18.32
C LEU A 667 6.19 -6.99 -17.65
N THR A 668 6.15 -6.99 -16.31
CA THR A 668 6.69 -5.91 -15.48
C THR A 668 7.92 -6.40 -14.71
N ILE A 669 8.99 -5.62 -14.73
CA ILE A 669 10.17 -5.80 -13.88
C ILE A 669 10.12 -4.76 -12.76
N VAL A 670 10.06 -5.20 -11.51
CA VAL A 670 10.04 -4.32 -10.32
C VAL A 670 11.45 -4.23 -9.74
N ILE A 671 11.95 -3.01 -9.60
CA ILE A 671 13.23 -2.71 -8.96
C ILE A 671 13.00 -1.72 -7.82
N ASN A 672 13.51 -2.04 -6.64
CA ASN A 672 13.54 -1.14 -5.50
C ASN A 672 14.80 -0.26 -5.61
N ASP A 673 14.64 1.05 -5.76
CA ASP A 673 15.74 1.99 -6.01
C ASP A 673 15.50 3.32 -5.28
N PRO A 674 16.31 3.70 -4.29
CA PRO A 674 17.42 2.95 -3.70
C PRO A 674 16.96 1.65 -3.03
N ALA A 675 17.81 0.62 -3.11
CA ALA A 675 17.49 -0.71 -2.63
C ALA A 675 17.44 -0.78 -1.09
N ASN A 676 16.45 -1.47 -0.55
CA ASN A 676 16.31 -1.81 0.86
C ASN A 676 16.42 -3.34 1.02
N PRO A 677 17.31 -3.88 1.88
CA PRO A 677 18.10 -3.20 2.92
C PRO A 677 19.51 -2.76 2.51
N SER A 678 19.95 -2.98 1.27
CA SER A 678 21.35 -2.74 0.90
C SER A 678 21.76 -1.27 0.84
N GLY A 679 20.82 -0.34 0.69
CA GLY A 679 21.02 1.11 0.74
C GLY A 679 21.63 1.72 -0.52
N TYR A 680 21.88 0.94 -1.58
CA TYR A 680 22.52 1.42 -2.81
C TYR A 680 21.49 1.78 -3.89
N SER A 681 21.83 2.76 -4.72
CA SER A 681 21.24 2.95 -6.04
C SER A 681 22.26 2.58 -7.10
N ASP A 682 21.84 1.83 -8.12
CA ASP A 682 22.67 1.45 -9.27
C ASP A 682 22.67 2.54 -10.36
N PHE A 683 22.19 3.75 -10.06
CA PHE A 683 22.20 4.86 -11.02
C PHE A 683 23.60 5.02 -11.66
N ASN A 684 23.64 5.23 -12.97
CA ASN A 684 24.89 5.40 -13.74
C ASN A 684 25.85 4.18 -13.78
N ASN A 685 25.45 3.00 -13.30
CA ASN A 685 26.19 1.76 -13.52
C ASN A 685 26.16 1.37 -15.01
N ARG A 686 27.32 1.01 -15.60
CA ARG A 686 27.42 0.60 -17.02
C ARG A 686 26.50 -0.56 -17.38
N SER A 687 26.37 -1.55 -16.50
CA SER A 687 25.50 -2.72 -16.71
C SER A 687 24.02 -2.30 -16.69
N LEU A 688 23.63 -1.37 -15.83
CA LEU A 688 22.29 -0.76 -15.83
C LEU A 688 22.05 -0.01 -17.15
N LEU A 689 22.99 0.81 -17.62
CA LEU A 689 22.82 1.58 -18.87
C LEU A 689 22.57 0.67 -20.08
N ARG A 690 23.29 -0.46 -20.16
CA ARG A 690 23.07 -1.49 -21.19
C ARG A 690 21.66 -2.10 -21.07
N PHE A 691 21.25 -2.44 -19.85
CA PHE A 691 19.91 -2.94 -19.59
C PHE A 691 18.81 -1.94 -19.98
N LEU A 692 18.93 -0.68 -19.57
CA LEU A 692 17.97 0.39 -19.92
C LEU A 692 17.88 0.58 -21.44
N LYS A 693 19.00 0.46 -22.17
CA LYS A 693 18.99 0.52 -23.63
C LYS A 693 18.23 -0.65 -24.25
N PHE A 694 18.38 -1.86 -23.70
CA PHE A 694 17.59 -3.02 -24.12
C PHE A 694 16.09 -2.82 -23.84
N ILE A 695 15.72 -2.38 -22.63
CA ILE A 695 14.34 -2.13 -22.22
C ILE A 695 13.69 -1.01 -23.05
N SER A 696 14.42 0.05 -23.39
CA SER A 696 13.94 1.12 -24.28
C SER A 696 13.55 0.62 -25.68
N SER A 697 14.15 -0.49 -26.12
CA SER A 697 13.82 -1.16 -27.39
C SER A 697 12.79 -2.28 -27.27
N SER A 698 12.25 -2.51 -26.07
CA SER A 698 11.23 -3.52 -25.79
C SER A 698 9.98 -2.88 -25.19
N LYS A 699 8.89 -3.65 -25.12
CA LYS A 699 7.64 -3.21 -24.48
C LYS A 699 7.56 -3.58 -22.99
N ILE A 700 8.66 -4.08 -22.42
CA ILE A 700 8.75 -4.46 -21.00
C ILE A 700 8.58 -3.21 -20.15
N THR A 701 7.71 -3.29 -19.15
CA THR A 701 7.53 -2.16 -18.22
C THR A 701 8.51 -2.28 -17.06
N LEU A 702 9.31 -1.25 -16.84
CA LEU A 702 10.15 -1.11 -15.65
C LEU A 702 9.36 -0.34 -14.58
N PHE A 703 9.08 -0.99 -13.47
CA PHE A 703 8.45 -0.37 -12.31
C PHE A 703 9.52 -0.10 -11.24
N LEU A 704 9.74 1.17 -10.91
CA LEU A 704 10.72 1.61 -9.92
C LEU A 704 10.02 1.97 -8.61
N ASP A 705 10.28 1.21 -7.57
CA ASP A 705 9.85 1.53 -6.21
C ASP A 705 10.86 2.46 -5.55
N GLU A 706 10.57 3.76 -5.59
CA GLU A 706 11.45 4.84 -5.14
C GLU A 706 11.06 5.37 -3.76
N ALA A 707 10.75 4.45 -2.84
CA ALA A 707 10.38 4.81 -1.49
C ALA A 707 11.48 5.59 -0.74
N TYR A 708 12.76 5.47 -1.11
CA TYR A 708 13.93 6.03 -0.41
C TYR A 708 14.72 7.06 -1.22
N ASN A 709 14.14 7.67 -2.25
CA ASN A 709 14.86 8.57 -3.16
C ASN A 709 15.61 9.74 -2.48
N ASP A 710 15.12 10.27 -1.36
CA ASP A 710 15.74 11.40 -0.63
C ASP A 710 16.75 10.91 0.44
N SER A 711 16.91 9.59 0.60
CA SER A 711 17.88 8.99 1.53
C SER A 711 19.30 8.96 0.96
N VAL A 712 19.47 9.11 -0.35
CA VAL A 712 20.80 9.20 -0.99
C VAL A 712 21.30 10.64 -0.86
N LYS A 713 22.10 10.89 0.17
CA LYS A 713 22.73 12.20 0.41
C LYS A 713 24.13 12.23 -0.20
N ILE A 714 24.47 13.36 -0.83
CA ILE A 714 25.80 13.63 -1.39
C ILE A 714 26.30 14.91 -0.74
N ASP A 715 27.56 14.93 -0.31
CA ASP A 715 28.17 16.10 0.32
C ASP A 715 28.58 17.19 -0.71
N ASN A 716 28.62 16.83 -2.00
CA ASN A 716 29.01 17.72 -3.10
C ASN A 716 27.81 18.49 -3.67
N GLU A 717 27.76 19.80 -3.41
CA GLU A 717 26.71 20.72 -3.86
C GLU A 717 26.60 20.85 -5.40
N ASN A 718 27.65 20.49 -6.15
CA ASN A 718 27.65 20.57 -7.62
C ASN A 718 27.08 19.33 -8.32
N GLU A 719 26.84 18.25 -7.58
CA GLU A 719 26.23 17.03 -8.14
C GLU A 719 24.71 17.07 -8.00
N PRO A 720 23.94 16.45 -8.91
CA PRO A 720 22.49 16.40 -8.78
C PRO A 720 22.10 15.74 -7.45
N LYS A 721 21.33 16.47 -6.64
CA LYS A 721 20.91 16.10 -5.28
C LYS A 721 20.26 14.71 -5.14
N TRP A 722 19.69 14.18 -6.22
CA TRP A 722 19.06 12.85 -6.26
C TRP A 722 19.62 12.04 -7.41
N ARG A 723 19.94 10.79 -7.11
CA ARG A 723 20.60 9.83 -8.00
C ARG A 723 19.80 8.53 -8.01
N THR A 724 18.63 8.58 -8.63
CA THR A 724 17.77 7.40 -8.85
C THR A 724 17.69 7.08 -10.34
N ILE A 725 17.31 5.83 -10.63
CA ILE A 725 17.12 5.34 -11.99
C ILE A 725 16.00 6.13 -12.68
N SER A 726 14.89 6.45 -11.99
CA SER A 726 13.79 7.17 -12.63
C SER A 726 14.23 8.56 -13.07
N ARG A 727 14.93 9.31 -12.20
CA ARG A 727 15.39 10.66 -12.53
C ARG A 727 16.36 10.65 -13.70
N TYR A 728 17.30 9.69 -13.70
CA TYR A 728 18.24 9.53 -14.81
C TYR A 728 17.51 9.31 -16.14
N VAL A 729 16.56 8.37 -16.17
CA VAL A 729 15.80 8.07 -17.40
C VAL A 729 14.94 9.27 -17.82
N MET A 730 14.20 9.87 -16.89
CA MET A 730 13.26 10.95 -17.17
C MET A 730 13.98 12.20 -17.71
N ASN A 731 15.14 12.55 -17.17
CA ASN A 731 15.95 13.68 -17.65
C ASN A 731 16.54 13.45 -19.05
N ASN A 732 16.60 12.20 -19.53
CA ASN A 732 17.20 11.81 -20.81
C ASN A 732 16.16 11.30 -21.82
N LEU A 733 14.86 11.60 -21.61
CA LEU A 733 13.77 11.18 -22.50
C LEU A 733 13.95 11.69 -23.94
N ASN A 734 14.36 12.95 -24.11
CA ASN A 734 14.54 13.59 -25.42
C ASN A 734 15.70 13.03 -26.24
N GLN A 735 16.56 12.21 -25.65
CA GLN A 735 17.76 11.70 -26.32
C GLN A 735 17.66 10.19 -26.53
N GLN A 736 17.75 9.41 -25.45
CA GLN A 736 18.02 7.97 -25.54
C GLN A 736 16.83 7.09 -25.12
N TYR A 737 15.88 7.65 -24.37
CA TYR A 737 14.85 6.86 -23.67
C TYR A 737 13.41 7.24 -24.02
N ALA A 738 13.17 7.93 -25.14
CA ALA A 738 11.83 8.41 -25.53
C ALA A 738 10.72 7.33 -25.55
N ARG A 739 11.08 6.06 -25.81
CA ARG A 739 10.14 4.93 -25.93
C ARG A 739 10.09 4.03 -24.70
N ILE A 740 10.88 4.32 -23.66
CA ILE A 740 10.96 3.44 -22.51
C ILE A 740 9.64 3.41 -21.76
N ASN A 741 9.19 2.20 -21.40
CA ASN A 741 8.03 1.99 -20.55
C ASN A 741 8.48 2.01 -19.09
N LEU A 742 8.39 3.16 -18.43
CA LEU A 742 8.81 3.30 -17.05
C LEU A 742 7.68 3.90 -16.21
N VAL A 743 7.44 3.28 -15.07
CA VAL A 743 6.56 3.74 -14.01
C VAL A 743 7.38 3.81 -12.73
N SER A 744 7.27 4.88 -11.97
CA SER A 744 7.96 5.06 -10.70
C SER A 744 6.94 5.40 -9.62
N SER A 745 7.08 4.79 -8.44
CA SER A 745 6.29 5.10 -7.26
C SER A 745 7.11 5.91 -6.28
N ILE A 746 6.74 7.19 -6.10
CA ILE A 746 7.37 8.09 -5.13
C ILE A 746 6.54 8.12 -3.86
N SER A 747 7.14 7.67 -2.76
CA SER A 747 6.53 7.74 -1.43
C SER A 747 6.89 9.05 -0.74
N THR A 748 5.93 9.72 -0.09
CA THR A 748 6.26 10.85 0.79
C THR A 748 6.58 10.40 2.22
N THR A 749 6.29 9.14 2.54
CA THR A 749 6.40 8.57 3.90
C THR A 749 7.85 8.60 4.41
N LYS A 750 8.82 8.23 3.56
CA LYS A 750 10.24 8.17 3.97
C LYS A 750 11.01 9.40 3.51
N ASN A 751 10.71 9.89 2.30
CA ASN A 751 11.44 10.98 1.66
C ASN A 751 11.24 12.33 2.36
N PHE A 752 10.01 12.64 2.80
CA PHE A 752 9.71 13.90 3.48
C PHE A 752 9.51 13.75 4.99
N GLY A 753 9.80 12.56 5.52
CA GLY A 753 9.46 12.16 6.90
C GLY A 753 7.96 12.26 7.20
N ALA A 754 7.10 12.40 6.20
CA ALA A 754 5.66 12.60 6.33
C ALA A 754 4.94 11.27 6.55
N THR A 755 5.46 10.51 7.52
CA THR A 755 5.09 9.11 7.76
C THR A 755 3.61 8.97 8.12
N GLY A 756 3.08 9.95 8.85
CA GLY A 756 1.69 10.01 9.29
C GLY A 756 0.71 10.56 8.25
N ASP A 757 1.19 11.02 7.08
CA ASP A 757 0.36 11.65 6.03
C ASP A 757 -0.08 10.66 4.94
N ARG A 758 0.69 9.58 4.75
CA ARG A 758 0.30 8.40 3.96
C ARG A 758 -0.18 8.71 2.53
N LEU A 759 0.53 9.61 1.84
CA LEU A 759 0.32 9.93 0.43
C LEU A 759 1.53 9.53 -0.43
N GLY A 760 1.38 9.70 -1.74
CA GLY A 760 2.49 9.83 -2.66
C GLY A 760 2.02 9.82 -4.10
N SER A 761 2.89 9.49 -5.03
CA SER A 761 2.63 9.70 -6.46
C SER A 761 3.09 8.53 -7.30
N ILE A 762 2.39 8.31 -8.41
CA ILE A 762 2.89 7.51 -9.53
C ILE A 762 3.35 8.48 -10.60
N ILE A 763 4.56 8.25 -11.10
CA ILE A 763 5.18 8.98 -12.18
C ILE A 763 5.39 8.02 -13.34
N ALA A 764 5.12 8.46 -14.55
CA ALA A 764 5.30 7.64 -15.73
C ALA A 764 5.89 8.41 -16.90
N THR A 765 6.58 7.67 -17.76
CA THR A 765 7.02 8.19 -19.06
C THR A 765 5.82 8.41 -19.97
N PRO A 766 5.95 9.21 -21.04
CA PRO A 766 4.87 9.39 -22.02
C PRO A 766 4.30 8.07 -22.56
N ALA A 767 5.14 7.03 -22.68
CA ALA A 767 4.74 5.70 -23.15
C ALA A 767 3.73 4.98 -22.21
N LYS A 768 3.64 5.39 -20.94
CA LYS A 768 2.75 4.83 -19.91
C LYS A 768 1.78 5.84 -19.34
N LYS A 769 1.36 6.80 -20.17
CA LYS A 769 0.33 7.80 -19.80
C LYS A 769 -1.00 7.13 -19.37
N ASP A 770 -1.34 6.00 -19.95
CA ASP A 770 -2.53 5.22 -19.61
C ASP A 770 -2.57 4.76 -18.15
N VAL A 771 -1.41 4.47 -17.55
CA VAL A 771 -1.29 4.19 -16.10
C VAL A 771 -1.69 5.41 -15.27
N ILE A 772 -1.26 6.61 -15.70
CA ILE A 772 -1.57 7.87 -15.02
C ILE A 772 -3.05 8.23 -15.17
N ASP A 773 -3.63 8.05 -16.35
CA ASP A 773 -5.04 8.27 -16.59
C ASP A 773 -5.91 7.31 -15.75
N PHE A 774 -5.49 6.04 -15.64
CA PHE A 774 -6.12 5.07 -14.73
C PHE A 774 -5.99 5.49 -13.26
N ALA A 775 -4.79 5.87 -12.82
CA ALA A 775 -4.53 6.29 -11.45
C ALA A 775 -5.39 7.50 -11.06
N ARG A 776 -5.50 8.52 -11.92
CA ARG A 776 -6.37 9.70 -11.72
C ARG A 776 -7.84 9.33 -11.62
N LYS A 777 -8.31 8.37 -12.42
CA LYS A 777 -9.69 7.87 -12.36
C LYS A 777 -9.98 7.18 -11.03
N GLN A 778 -9.04 6.40 -10.50
CA GLN A 778 -9.20 5.71 -9.21
C GLN A 778 -9.07 6.64 -8.00
N ASN A 779 -8.20 7.66 -8.11
CA ASN A 779 -7.82 8.61 -7.05
C ASN A 779 -8.46 9.99 -7.27
N SER A 780 -9.79 10.02 -7.35
CA SER A 780 -10.55 11.27 -7.51
C SER A 780 -10.35 12.24 -6.33
N PRO A 781 -10.50 13.57 -6.52
CA PRO A 781 -10.43 14.56 -5.44
C PRO A 781 -11.36 14.30 -4.25
N GLU A 782 -12.45 13.56 -4.46
CA GLU A 782 -13.41 13.15 -3.43
C GLU A 782 -12.82 12.19 -2.39
N LYS A 783 -11.80 11.42 -2.79
CA LYS A 783 -11.04 10.51 -1.93
C LYS A 783 -9.80 11.18 -1.35
N GLY A 784 -9.59 12.46 -1.67
CA GLY A 784 -8.47 13.28 -1.25
C GLY A 784 -8.37 13.36 0.27
N ASN A 785 -7.22 12.97 0.82
CA ASN A 785 -6.89 13.26 2.20
C ASN A 785 -6.44 14.72 2.33
N THR A 786 -7.41 15.61 2.55
CA THR A 786 -7.24 17.07 2.53
C THR A 786 -6.12 17.57 3.43
N ASN A 787 -6.07 17.06 4.68
CA ASN A 787 -5.08 17.52 5.65
C ASN A 787 -3.66 17.09 5.26
N SER A 788 -3.49 15.83 4.88
CA SER A 788 -2.19 15.33 4.44
C SER A 788 -1.71 16.00 3.15
N LEU A 789 -2.62 16.33 2.22
CA LEU A 789 -2.30 17.10 1.02
C LEU A 789 -1.80 18.49 1.41
N PHE A 790 -2.51 19.21 2.28
CA PHE A 790 -2.08 20.52 2.77
C PHE A 790 -0.70 20.47 3.43
N MET A 791 -0.47 19.50 4.30
CA MET A 791 0.82 19.36 4.99
C MET A 791 1.97 19.12 3.99
N LEU A 792 1.77 18.22 3.02
CA LEU A 792 2.81 17.90 2.04
C LEU A 792 3.08 19.02 1.04
N VAL A 793 2.05 19.74 0.60
CA VAL A 793 2.22 20.92 -0.26
C VAL A 793 3.11 21.93 0.45
N ASN A 794 2.82 22.25 1.71
CA ASN A 794 3.61 23.21 2.49
C ASN A 794 5.03 22.71 2.81
N ILE A 795 5.23 21.41 3.07
CA ILE A 795 6.58 20.83 3.31
C ILE A 795 7.46 20.87 2.04
N LEU A 796 6.85 20.80 0.86
CA LEU A 796 7.55 20.90 -0.42
C LEU A 796 7.89 22.34 -0.83
N GLU A 797 7.26 23.35 -0.20
CA GLU A 797 7.62 24.77 -0.34
C GLU A 797 8.94 25.05 0.36
#